data_AF-A0A7J6Q3B4-F1
#
_entry.id   AF-A0A7J6Q3B4-F1
#
_cell.length_a   1.000
_cell.length_b   1.000
_cell.length_c   1.000
_cell.angle_alpha   90.00
_cell.angle_beta   90.00
_cell.angle_gamma   90.00
#
_symmetry.space_group_name_H-M   'P 1'
#
loop_
_entity.id
_entity.type
_entity.pdbx_description
1 polymer ?
#
loop_
_entity_poly.entity_id
_entity_poly.type
_entity_poly.pdbx_seq_one_letter_code
_entity_poly.pdbx_strand_id
1 'polypeptide(L)'
;MVVDPVLVATSGDDLVAQKNAEDVLATYKEHIFPRATIITPNLPEAQRLLGRKEITGVYEARAAAQALAQYGSKFVLVKGGHDESDPDTCRDVLYDREKDHFYEFTNKRIATTNTHGTGCTLASAISGFMARGYSVPQAVENAIGYLHQHCPESRTSYLFIGMSSELYKVYACTNGKFSLELPRMVASAIAGGATCVQLRLKDVSTGDYIKLAKETKKAMPSHVPLIIDDRVDVCLASGADGVHVGDSDMPVKDARSIIGPDKILGVSTYGRREDAIAAIQDGADYIATGAVYPTVTKPGAVAKGLDQIDVLKEALKATGKTLPIVAIGGISPVTATDCVQRGADGVCAVSQIFDSWEGPESRARKFLKSYCSGMEIRSKLSTHGRYDGGRVAGLWTKLAQVAPLTQCITNYVSMNFMANALLAAGASPAMAHAKEEAPQFLEMAGALNVNIGTLSSNWVDSMRACAKKATETGKPWVLDPVAAGATTFRTGVATELLSYKPTILRGNGGEILALAGETGAVKGVDSTVGSDAALEAAKHLARKFGSIVCISGATDFITDGNRVIEVCHDVPMLPSITATGCTLSALMTSFCAVAEDPIDAAVAACAGWSLAAQEASVRAEGPGSLAVELLNTLPKLRDPAWPAWSRLVIFEHNRQ
;
A
#
# COMPACT_ATOMS: atom_id res chain seq x y z
N MET A 1 -24.05 -13.39 3.97
CA MET A 1 -24.82 -12.72 5.02
C MET A 1 -24.18 -13.04 6.37
N VAL A 2 -23.86 -12.03 7.18
CA VAL A 2 -23.36 -12.18 8.57
C VAL A 2 -24.51 -11.92 9.52
N VAL A 3 -24.73 -12.78 10.50
CA VAL A 3 -25.86 -12.65 11.45
C VAL A 3 -25.32 -12.64 12.88
N ASP A 4 -25.55 -11.53 13.58
CA ASP A 4 -25.28 -11.41 15.02
C ASP A 4 -26.63 -11.53 15.77
N PRO A 5 -26.90 -12.66 16.46
CA PRO A 5 -28.18 -12.88 17.12
C PRO A 5 -28.25 -12.08 18.42
N VAL A 6 -28.68 -10.82 18.33
CA VAL A 6 -28.83 -9.95 19.51
C VAL A 6 -30.07 -10.36 20.28
N LEU A 7 -29.90 -11.15 21.35
CA LEU A 7 -31.00 -11.68 22.18
C LEU A 7 -31.11 -10.99 23.55
N VAL A 8 -30.04 -10.34 24.01
CA VAL A 8 -29.98 -9.64 25.30
C VAL A 8 -29.40 -8.25 25.07
N ALA A 9 -30.02 -7.22 25.64
CA ALA A 9 -29.50 -5.86 25.57
C ALA A 9 -28.21 -5.77 26.36
N THR A 10 -27.33 -4.86 25.98
CA THR A 10 -26.09 -4.68 26.74
C THR A 10 -26.32 -4.12 28.17
N SER A 11 -27.54 -3.67 28.49
CA SER A 11 -27.97 -3.33 29.87
C SER A 11 -28.34 -4.56 30.72
N GLY A 12 -28.35 -5.76 30.14
CA GLY A 12 -28.80 -7.00 30.78
C GLY A 12 -30.30 -7.27 30.60
N ASP A 13 -31.04 -6.39 29.94
CA ASP A 13 -32.47 -6.59 29.68
C ASP A 13 -32.68 -7.66 28.61
N ASP A 14 -33.54 -8.63 28.90
CA ASP A 14 -33.98 -9.64 27.92
C ASP A 14 -34.78 -8.92 26.82
N LEU A 15 -34.20 -8.81 25.62
CA LEU A 15 -34.85 -8.19 24.47
C LEU A 15 -35.96 -9.08 23.90
N VAL A 16 -36.03 -10.32 24.37
CA VAL A 16 -37.02 -11.30 24.00
C VAL A 16 -38.01 -11.46 25.16
N ALA A 17 -39.04 -10.62 25.18
CA ALA A 17 -40.08 -10.68 26.21
C ALA A 17 -40.61 -12.13 26.38
N GLN A 18 -40.75 -12.58 27.63
CA GLN A 18 -41.06 -13.99 27.99
C GLN A 18 -42.25 -14.62 27.24
N LYS A 19 -43.20 -13.81 26.73
CA LYS A 19 -44.39 -14.31 26.00
C LYS A 19 -44.12 -14.72 24.54
N ASN A 20 -43.06 -14.24 23.89
CA ASN A 20 -42.79 -14.50 22.46
C ASN A 20 -41.39 -15.14 22.23
N ALA A 21 -40.75 -15.66 23.28
CA ALA A 21 -39.36 -16.08 23.19
C ALA A 21 -39.13 -17.30 22.32
N GLU A 22 -40.06 -18.25 22.33
CA GLU A 22 -39.97 -19.44 21.50
C GLU A 22 -40.09 -19.09 20.01
N ASP A 23 -40.99 -18.16 19.64
CA ASP A 23 -41.19 -17.72 18.26
C ASP A 23 -39.96 -17.00 17.68
N VAL A 24 -39.29 -16.17 18.48
CA VAL A 24 -38.07 -15.44 18.04
C VAL A 24 -36.89 -16.41 17.86
N LEU A 25 -36.70 -17.35 18.78
CA LEU A 25 -35.64 -18.35 18.67
C LEU A 25 -35.89 -19.32 17.51
N ALA A 26 -37.15 -19.72 17.28
CA ALA A 26 -37.55 -20.50 16.11
C ALA A 26 -37.27 -19.74 14.81
N THR A 27 -37.60 -18.44 14.75
CA THR A 27 -37.31 -17.59 13.59
C THR A 27 -35.81 -17.56 13.25
N TYR A 28 -34.94 -17.38 14.24
CA TYR A 28 -33.49 -17.43 14.01
C TYR A 28 -33.05 -18.77 13.42
N LYS A 29 -33.49 -19.88 14.00
CA LYS A 29 -33.08 -21.24 13.62
C LYS A 29 -33.64 -21.70 12.28
N GLU A 30 -34.92 -21.45 12.04
CA GLU A 30 -35.66 -22.02 10.90
C GLU A 30 -35.65 -21.09 9.68
N HIS A 31 -35.44 -19.79 9.88
CA HIS A 31 -35.53 -18.81 8.79
C HIS A 31 -34.26 -18.00 8.56
N ILE A 32 -33.52 -17.63 9.60
CA ILE A 32 -32.35 -16.73 9.44
C ILE A 32 -31.05 -17.51 9.23
N PHE A 33 -30.72 -18.45 10.13
CA PHE A 33 -29.47 -19.21 10.09
C PHE A 33 -29.25 -20.01 8.80
N PRO A 34 -30.28 -20.62 8.16
CA PRO A 34 -30.10 -21.32 6.89
C PRO A 34 -29.63 -20.43 5.73
N ARG A 35 -29.80 -19.10 5.86
CA ARG A 35 -29.38 -18.12 4.85
C ARG A 35 -28.05 -17.44 5.22
N ALA A 36 -27.56 -17.67 6.43
CA ALA A 36 -26.35 -17.04 6.94
C ALA A 36 -25.11 -17.74 6.40
N THR A 37 -24.12 -16.95 6.00
CA THR A 37 -22.77 -17.45 5.72
C THR A 37 -22.05 -17.73 7.03
N ILE A 38 -22.19 -16.83 8.00
CA ILE A 38 -21.64 -16.95 9.34
C ILE A 38 -22.63 -16.38 10.35
N ILE A 39 -22.77 -17.04 11.48
CA ILE A 39 -23.46 -16.50 12.66
C ILE A 39 -22.46 -16.29 13.80
N THR A 40 -22.67 -15.26 14.62
CA THR A 40 -21.67 -14.80 15.61
C THR A 40 -22.20 -14.74 17.05
N PRO A 41 -22.86 -15.77 17.61
CA PRO A 41 -23.38 -15.70 18.98
C PRO A 41 -22.29 -15.56 20.05
N ASN A 42 -22.56 -14.83 21.13
CA ASN A 42 -21.79 -14.96 22.38
C ASN A 42 -22.25 -16.20 23.18
N LEU A 43 -21.55 -16.51 24.27
CA LEU A 43 -21.89 -17.68 25.11
C LEU A 43 -23.33 -17.63 25.66
N PRO A 44 -23.83 -16.52 26.26
CA PRO A 44 -25.23 -16.42 26.66
C PRO A 44 -26.25 -16.61 25.52
N GLU A 45 -25.99 -16.03 24.35
CA GLU A 45 -26.82 -16.18 23.15
C GLU A 45 -26.83 -17.64 22.68
N ALA A 46 -25.67 -18.31 22.68
CA ALA A 46 -25.54 -19.72 22.32
C ALA A 46 -26.30 -20.63 23.32
N GLN A 47 -26.24 -20.34 24.62
CA GLN A 47 -27.00 -21.05 25.65
C GLN A 47 -28.50 -20.94 25.38
N ARG A 48 -28.98 -19.73 25.09
CA ARG A 48 -30.39 -19.46 24.81
C ARG A 48 -30.86 -20.11 23.51
N LEU A 49 -30.08 -19.99 22.44
CA LEU A 49 -30.36 -20.63 21.16
C LEU A 49 -30.38 -22.15 21.29
N LEU A 50 -29.53 -22.76 22.12
CA LEU A 50 -29.49 -24.23 22.27
C LEU A 50 -30.39 -24.77 23.39
N GLY A 51 -31.00 -23.91 24.21
CA GLY A 51 -31.76 -24.33 25.40
C GLY A 51 -30.87 -25.01 26.46
N ARG A 52 -29.59 -24.64 26.54
CA ARG A 52 -28.62 -25.20 27.51
C ARG A 52 -28.48 -24.28 28.72
N LYS A 53 -28.32 -24.87 29.90
CA LYS A 53 -28.19 -24.11 31.17
C LYS A 53 -26.86 -23.38 31.29
N GLU A 54 -25.77 -23.96 30.78
CA GLU A 54 -24.44 -23.37 30.87
C GLU A 54 -23.56 -23.88 29.71
N ILE A 55 -22.73 -23.01 29.17
CA ILE A 55 -21.70 -23.27 28.15
C ILE A 55 -20.49 -22.49 28.62
N THR A 56 -19.48 -23.20 29.15
CA THR A 56 -18.27 -22.63 29.74
C THR A 56 -17.03 -23.31 29.18
N GLY A 57 -15.99 -22.53 28.92
CA GLY A 57 -14.75 -23.04 28.34
C GLY A 57 -14.84 -23.36 26.84
N VAL A 58 -13.65 -23.52 26.25
CA VAL A 58 -13.48 -23.70 24.80
C VAL A 58 -14.11 -24.99 24.25
N TYR A 59 -14.14 -26.07 25.04
CA TYR A 59 -14.69 -27.36 24.61
C TYR A 59 -16.21 -27.31 24.44
N GLU A 60 -16.92 -26.71 25.39
CA GLU A 60 -18.37 -26.50 25.28
C GLU A 60 -18.70 -25.47 24.20
N ALA A 61 -17.86 -24.46 24.01
CA ALA A 61 -18.00 -23.50 22.90
C ALA A 61 -17.88 -24.19 21.53
N ARG A 62 -16.93 -25.13 21.35
CA ARG A 62 -16.82 -25.96 20.13
C ARG A 62 -18.09 -26.79 19.92
N ALA A 63 -18.55 -27.49 20.96
CA ALA A 63 -19.76 -28.31 20.89
C ALA A 63 -21.01 -27.48 20.55
N ALA A 64 -21.09 -26.25 21.09
CA ALA A 64 -22.15 -25.30 20.79
C ALA A 64 -22.09 -24.79 19.35
N ALA A 65 -20.89 -24.44 18.85
CA ALA A 65 -20.70 -24.02 17.47
C ALA A 65 -21.14 -25.11 16.48
N GLN A 66 -20.77 -26.35 16.75
CA GLN A 66 -21.16 -27.51 15.94
C GLN A 66 -22.68 -27.76 15.97
N ALA A 67 -23.31 -27.68 17.15
CA ALA A 67 -24.75 -27.84 17.29
C ALA A 67 -25.53 -26.72 16.58
N LEU A 68 -25.07 -25.48 16.66
CA LEU A 68 -25.71 -24.35 15.98
C LEU A 68 -25.57 -24.42 14.46
N ALA A 69 -24.48 -24.98 13.95
CA ALA A 69 -24.27 -25.18 12.51
C ALA A 69 -25.30 -26.16 11.88
N GLN A 70 -25.92 -27.02 12.69
CA GLN A 70 -26.99 -27.93 12.24
C GLN A 70 -28.24 -27.15 11.75
N TYR A 71 -28.44 -25.92 12.23
CA TYR A 71 -29.52 -25.03 11.78
C TYR A 71 -29.19 -24.28 10.47
N GLY A 72 -28.11 -24.64 9.77
CA GLY A 72 -27.93 -24.29 8.36
C GLY A 72 -26.87 -23.24 8.02
N SER A 73 -26.27 -22.57 9.01
CA SER A 73 -25.14 -21.66 8.75
C SER A 73 -23.90 -22.44 8.30
N LYS A 74 -23.14 -21.91 7.34
CA LYS A 74 -21.87 -22.52 6.87
C LYS A 74 -20.77 -22.41 7.92
N PHE A 75 -20.72 -21.27 8.60
CA PHE A 75 -19.77 -20.99 9.67
C PHE A 75 -20.49 -20.56 10.94
N VAL A 76 -19.93 -20.89 12.10
CA VAL A 76 -20.43 -20.45 13.41
C VAL A 76 -19.27 -19.96 14.26
N LEU A 77 -19.28 -18.68 14.63
CA LEU A 77 -18.31 -18.08 15.55
C LEU A 77 -18.94 -17.91 16.93
N VAL A 78 -18.51 -18.71 17.89
CA VAL A 78 -18.90 -18.54 19.30
C VAL A 78 -17.91 -17.60 19.97
N LYS A 79 -18.40 -16.44 20.43
CA LYS A 79 -17.58 -15.36 21.02
C LYS A 79 -17.30 -15.64 22.50
N GLY A 80 -16.03 -15.71 22.89
CA GLY A 80 -15.57 -16.10 24.23
C GLY A 80 -15.51 -14.97 25.26
N GLY A 81 -15.89 -13.74 24.90
CA GLY A 81 -15.79 -12.58 25.80
C GLY A 81 -16.56 -12.71 27.13
N HIS A 82 -17.54 -13.62 27.22
CA HIS A 82 -18.35 -13.87 28.43
C HIS A 82 -17.91 -15.13 29.20
N ASP A 83 -16.81 -15.77 28.81
CA ASP A 83 -16.26 -16.90 29.55
C ASP A 83 -15.52 -16.39 30.78
N GLU A 84 -15.99 -16.66 31.99
CA GLU A 84 -15.35 -16.23 33.23
C GLU A 84 -14.31 -17.25 33.76
N SER A 85 -14.14 -18.39 33.08
CA SER A 85 -13.24 -19.47 33.54
C SER A 85 -11.75 -19.13 33.41
N ASP A 86 -11.38 -18.21 32.51
CA ASP A 86 -10.02 -17.70 32.33
C ASP A 86 -10.02 -16.16 32.48
N PRO A 87 -9.43 -15.62 33.57
CA PRO A 87 -9.43 -14.19 33.82
C PRO A 87 -8.46 -13.41 32.91
N ASP A 88 -7.51 -14.07 32.26
CA ASP A 88 -6.45 -13.42 31.48
C ASP A 88 -6.69 -13.49 29.97
N THR A 89 -7.45 -14.48 29.50
CA THR A 89 -7.70 -14.68 28.06
C THR A 89 -9.18 -14.77 27.69
N CYS A 90 -9.49 -14.44 26.45
CA CYS A 90 -10.75 -14.74 25.80
C CYS A 90 -10.50 -15.56 24.53
N ARG A 91 -11.31 -16.59 24.31
CA ARG A 91 -11.14 -17.53 23.20
C ARG A 91 -12.39 -17.56 22.34
N ASP A 92 -12.26 -17.09 21.11
CA ASP A 92 -13.32 -17.18 20.11
C ASP A 92 -13.12 -18.46 19.27
N VAL A 93 -14.21 -19.17 19.02
CA VAL A 93 -14.19 -20.45 18.30
C VAL A 93 -15.02 -20.34 17.02
N LEU A 94 -14.36 -20.48 15.87
CA LEU A 94 -15.02 -20.54 14.57
C LEU A 94 -15.08 -21.99 14.08
N TYR A 95 -16.28 -22.48 13.82
CA TYR A 95 -16.50 -23.78 13.19
C TYR A 95 -16.83 -23.62 11.71
N ASP A 96 -16.10 -24.33 10.85
CA ASP A 96 -16.37 -24.52 9.42
C ASP A 96 -17.08 -25.85 9.21
N ARG A 97 -18.37 -25.79 8.87
CA ARG A 97 -19.20 -26.99 8.69
C ARG A 97 -18.82 -27.79 7.47
N GLU A 98 -18.37 -27.15 6.39
CA GLU A 98 -18.05 -27.85 5.14
C GLU A 98 -16.77 -28.66 5.28
N LYS A 99 -15.82 -28.18 6.09
CA LYS A 99 -14.54 -28.84 6.35
C LYS A 99 -14.48 -29.65 7.65
N ASP A 100 -15.55 -29.60 8.46
CA ASP A 100 -15.57 -30.12 9.83
C ASP A 100 -14.32 -29.69 10.63
N HIS A 101 -14.02 -28.39 10.59
CA HIS A 101 -12.77 -27.84 11.12
C HIS A 101 -13.04 -26.67 12.07
N PHE A 102 -12.21 -26.56 13.11
CA PHE A 102 -12.27 -25.49 14.09
C PHE A 102 -11.06 -24.57 13.98
N TYR A 103 -11.31 -23.26 13.94
CA TYR A 103 -10.32 -22.22 14.12
C TYR A 103 -10.52 -21.60 15.51
N GLU A 104 -9.42 -21.38 16.22
CA GLU A 104 -9.44 -20.77 17.55
C GLU A 104 -8.63 -19.48 17.55
N PHE A 105 -9.24 -18.44 18.08
CA PHE A 105 -8.63 -17.12 18.21
C PHE A 105 -8.51 -16.81 19.69
N THR A 106 -7.28 -16.80 20.21
CA THR A 106 -7.01 -16.50 21.61
C THR A 106 -6.48 -15.08 21.71
N ASN A 107 -7.14 -14.26 22.53
CA ASN A 107 -6.73 -12.88 22.79
C ASN A 107 -6.65 -12.62 24.29
N LYS A 108 -5.90 -11.58 24.67
CA LYS A 108 -5.88 -11.10 26.05
C LYS A 108 -7.24 -10.49 26.41
N ARG A 109 -7.77 -10.84 27.57
CA ARG A 109 -8.98 -10.22 28.12
C ARG A 109 -8.70 -8.76 28.46
N ILE A 110 -9.50 -7.85 27.94
CA ILE A 110 -9.40 -6.41 28.22
C ILE A 110 -10.36 -6.09 29.37
N ALA A 111 -9.82 -5.69 30.52
CA ALA A 111 -10.63 -5.21 31.64
C ALA A 111 -11.20 -3.81 31.30
N THR A 112 -12.45 -3.76 30.85
CA THR A 112 -13.16 -2.52 30.52
C THR A 112 -14.61 -2.60 30.98
N THR A 113 -15.14 -1.50 31.48
CA THR A 113 -16.57 -1.34 31.81
C THR A 113 -17.41 -0.97 30.57
N ASN A 114 -16.75 -0.67 29.44
CA ASN A 114 -17.38 -0.30 28.17
C ASN A 114 -17.36 -1.49 27.20
N THR A 115 -18.16 -2.54 27.47
CA THR A 115 -18.31 -3.71 26.59
C THR A 115 -19.40 -3.53 25.52
N HIS A 116 -20.13 -2.40 25.58
CA HIS A 116 -21.22 -2.03 24.67
C HIS A 116 -20.76 -1.99 23.20
N GLY A 117 -21.51 -2.68 22.33
CA GLY A 117 -21.33 -2.62 20.88
C GLY A 117 -20.19 -3.46 20.30
N THR A 118 -19.32 -4.05 21.13
CA THR A 118 -18.17 -4.86 20.67
C THR A 118 -18.57 -6.04 19.78
N GLY A 119 -19.69 -6.72 20.11
CA GLY A 119 -20.27 -7.79 19.29
C GLY A 119 -20.76 -7.31 17.92
N CYS A 120 -21.56 -6.23 17.89
CA CYS A 120 -22.05 -5.63 16.64
C CYS A 120 -20.89 -5.12 15.76
N THR A 121 -19.86 -4.55 16.38
CA THR A 121 -18.64 -4.12 15.69
C THR A 121 -17.88 -5.31 15.11
N LEU A 122 -17.80 -6.46 15.81
CA LEU A 122 -17.18 -7.69 15.28
C LEU A 122 -17.91 -8.17 14.02
N ALA A 123 -19.23 -8.32 14.10
CA ALA A 123 -20.04 -8.77 12.97
C ALA A 123 -19.97 -7.80 11.77
N SER A 124 -19.94 -6.50 12.04
CA SER A 124 -19.77 -5.46 11.01
C SER A 124 -18.38 -5.52 10.37
N ALA A 125 -17.33 -5.72 11.16
CA ALA A 125 -15.96 -5.87 10.67
C ALA A 125 -15.78 -7.14 9.85
N ILE A 126 -16.33 -8.29 10.28
CA ILE A 126 -16.35 -9.54 9.50
C ILE A 126 -17.03 -9.29 8.15
N SER A 127 -18.19 -8.62 8.15
CA SER A 127 -18.90 -8.27 6.91
C SER A 127 -18.03 -7.41 5.99
N GLY A 128 -17.33 -6.41 6.54
CA GLY A 128 -16.42 -5.55 5.79
C GLY A 128 -15.24 -6.31 5.18
N PHE A 129 -14.61 -7.23 5.92
CA PHE A 129 -13.51 -8.04 5.38
C PHE A 129 -13.98 -9.09 4.37
N MET A 130 -15.14 -9.72 4.58
CA MET A 130 -15.72 -10.62 3.58
C MET A 130 -16.06 -9.88 2.27
N ALA A 131 -16.60 -8.66 2.36
CA ALA A 131 -16.88 -7.83 1.19
C ALA A 131 -15.61 -7.43 0.40
N ARG A 132 -14.44 -7.47 1.06
CA ARG A 132 -13.12 -7.24 0.45
C ARG A 132 -12.50 -8.51 -0.17
N GLY A 133 -13.23 -9.63 -0.20
CA GLY A 133 -12.79 -10.88 -0.82
C GLY A 133 -11.98 -11.83 0.07
N TYR A 134 -11.83 -11.53 1.37
CA TYR A 134 -11.19 -12.46 2.31
C TYR A 134 -12.06 -13.70 2.55
N SER A 135 -11.44 -14.87 2.74
CA SER A 135 -12.15 -16.07 3.19
C SER A 135 -12.75 -15.85 4.59
N VAL A 136 -13.79 -16.61 4.96
CA VAL A 136 -14.46 -16.42 6.27
C VAL A 136 -13.48 -16.53 7.45
N PRO A 137 -12.57 -17.52 7.53
CA PRO A 137 -11.57 -17.57 8.61
C PRO A 137 -10.66 -16.34 8.65
N GLN A 138 -10.18 -15.87 7.49
CA GLN A 138 -9.34 -14.67 7.40
C GLN A 138 -10.12 -13.39 7.77
N ALA A 139 -11.39 -13.31 7.39
CA ALA A 139 -12.25 -12.18 7.74
C ALA A 139 -12.50 -12.11 9.26
N VAL A 140 -12.70 -13.27 9.91
CA VAL A 140 -12.83 -13.37 11.36
C VAL A 140 -11.53 -12.98 12.06
N GLU A 141 -10.39 -13.53 11.62
CA GLU A 141 -9.06 -13.20 12.18
C GLU A 141 -8.78 -11.70 12.12
N ASN A 142 -9.01 -11.07 10.96
CA ASN A 142 -8.81 -9.64 10.77
C ASN A 142 -9.81 -8.79 11.57
N ALA A 143 -11.06 -9.22 11.70
CA ALA A 143 -12.08 -8.52 12.47
C ALA A 143 -11.82 -8.55 13.98
N ILE A 144 -11.36 -9.70 14.49
CA ILE A 144 -10.88 -9.85 15.87
C ILE A 144 -9.66 -8.95 16.08
N GLY A 145 -8.68 -8.97 15.18
CA GLY A 145 -7.51 -8.08 15.23
C GLY A 145 -7.88 -6.59 15.21
N TYR A 146 -8.92 -6.22 14.47
CA TYR A 146 -9.45 -4.84 14.44
C TYR A 146 -10.04 -4.41 15.79
N LEU A 147 -10.77 -5.29 16.48
CA LEU A 147 -11.32 -5.00 17.81
C LEU A 147 -10.26 -4.96 18.90
N HIS A 148 -9.23 -5.80 18.76
CA HIS A 148 -8.14 -5.92 19.71
C HIS A 148 -6.95 -5.02 19.38
N GLN A 149 -7.10 -3.96 18.55
CA GLN A 149 -6.04 -3.01 18.17
C GLN A 149 -5.01 -2.88 19.31
N HIS A 150 -3.83 -3.53 19.14
CA HIS A 150 -2.74 -3.76 20.11
C HIS A 150 -2.61 -5.14 20.82
N CYS A 151 -2.79 -6.30 20.15
CA CYS A 151 -2.23 -7.56 20.66
C CYS A 151 -1.54 -8.47 19.59
N PRO A 152 -0.23 -8.75 19.70
CA PRO A 152 0.60 -9.38 18.66
C PRO A 152 0.67 -10.94 18.69
N GLU A 153 -0.40 -11.66 19.07
CA GLU A 153 -0.28 -13.11 19.36
C GLU A 153 -1.17 -14.07 18.56
N SER A 154 -1.76 -13.67 17.43
CA SER A 154 -2.40 -14.62 16.50
C SER A 154 -1.37 -15.15 15.47
N ARG A 155 -0.90 -16.39 15.68
CA ARG A 155 0.03 -17.09 14.78
C ARG A 155 -0.72 -17.97 13.79
N THR A 156 -0.44 -17.79 12.49
CA THR A 156 -0.73 -18.78 11.44
C THR A 156 0.57 -19.06 10.67
N SER A 157 1.06 -20.30 10.71
CA SER A 157 2.32 -20.74 10.10
C SER A 157 2.13 -21.35 8.72
N TYR A 158 2.92 -20.90 7.72
CA TYR A 158 3.16 -21.60 6.46
C TYR A 158 4.67 -21.80 6.27
N LEU A 159 5.08 -23.03 5.97
CA LEU A 159 6.48 -23.43 5.73
C LEU A 159 6.59 -23.99 4.31
N PHE A 160 7.53 -23.48 3.50
CA PHE A 160 8.25 -24.24 2.47
C PHE A 160 9.61 -23.55 2.19
N ILE A 161 10.72 -24.30 2.28
CA ILE A 161 12.09 -23.84 2.06
C ILE A 161 12.62 -24.41 0.75
N GLY A 162 13.08 -23.54 -0.13
CA GLY A 162 14.08 -23.82 -1.16
C GLY A 162 15.06 -22.65 -1.19
N MET A 163 16.38 -22.93 -1.16
CA MET A 163 17.42 -21.89 -1.22
C MET A 163 17.27 -21.11 -2.53
N SER A 164 16.68 -19.92 -2.42
CA SER A 164 16.35 -18.98 -3.49
C SER A 164 16.38 -17.57 -2.90
N SER A 165 16.32 -16.53 -3.74
CA SER A 165 16.27 -15.09 -3.37
C SER A 165 15.29 -14.74 -2.24
N GLU A 166 14.38 -15.65 -1.92
CA GLU A 166 13.43 -15.64 -0.80
C GLU A 166 14.07 -15.42 0.58
N LEU A 167 15.35 -15.76 0.78
CA LEU A 167 16.03 -15.58 2.07
C LEU A 167 16.19 -14.11 2.46
N TYR A 168 16.38 -13.21 1.50
CA TYR A 168 16.81 -11.83 1.80
C TYR A 168 15.71 -10.78 1.62
N LYS A 169 14.46 -11.17 1.36
CA LYS A 169 13.34 -10.26 1.09
C LYS A 169 13.28 -9.08 2.05
N VAL A 170 13.19 -9.39 3.34
CA VAL A 170 13.19 -8.41 4.44
C VAL A 170 14.30 -8.82 5.39
N TYR A 171 15.40 -8.08 5.31
CA TYR A 171 16.58 -8.30 6.13
C TYR A 171 16.58 -7.31 7.31
N ALA A 172 16.33 -7.83 8.51
CA ALA A 172 16.27 -7.01 9.72
C ALA A 172 17.63 -6.95 10.43
N CYS A 173 18.25 -5.77 10.52
CA CYS A 173 19.52 -5.57 11.22
C CYS A 173 19.30 -4.78 12.51
N THR A 174 19.81 -5.26 13.64
CA THR A 174 19.58 -4.59 14.94
C THR A 174 20.34 -3.26 15.06
N ASN A 175 19.84 -2.37 15.91
CA ASN A 175 20.30 -0.96 16.00
C ASN A 175 21.69 -0.76 16.65
N GLY A 176 22.41 -1.84 17.02
CA GLY A 176 23.72 -1.75 17.66
C GLY A 176 23.66 -1.61 19.19
N LYS A 177 22.49 -1.43 19.80
CA LYS A 177 22.36 -1.26 21.25
C LYS A 177 22.15 -2.61 21.92
N PHE A 178 22.84 -2.83 23.03
CA PHE A 178 22.56 -3.99 23.88
C PHE A 178 21.20 -3.83 24.56
N SER A 179 20.37 -4.88 24.50
CA SER A 179 19.12 -4.98 25.24
C SER A 179 18.73 -6.45 25.42
N LEU A 180 18.28 -6.80 26.62
CA LEU A 180 17.76 -8.15 26.90
C LEU A 180 16.44 -8.44 26.18
N GLU A 181 15.75 -7.40 25.69
CA GLU A 181 14.53 -7.55 24.88
C GLU A 181 14.83 -7.88 23.41
N LEU A 182 16.10 -7.83 22.96
CA LEU A 182 16.44 -8.05 21.56
C LEU A 182 15.94 -9.39 20.99
N PRO A 183 16.05 -10.55 21.67
CA PRO A 183 15.47 -11.80 21.20
C PRO A 183 13.97 -11.68 20.91
N ARG A 184 13.23 -10.98 21.78
CA ARG A 184 11.79 -10.75 21.60
C ARG A 184 11.51 -9.80 20.44
N MET A 185 12.24 -8.70 20.34
CA MET A 185 12.11 -7.74 19.23
C MET A 185 12.41 -8.39 17.87
N VAL A 186 13.43 -9.25 17.83
CA VAL A 186 13.78 -10.05 16.64
C VAL A 186 12.66 -11.02 16.29
N ALA A 187 12.11 -11.74 17.26
CA ALA A 187 10.97 -12.63 17.04
C ALA A 187 9.74 -11.86 16.50
N SER A 188 9.47 -10.65 17.02
CA SER A 188 8.43 -9.77 16.48
C SER A 188 8.71 -9.34 15.04
N ALA A 189 9.95 -8.98 14.68
CA ALA A 189 10.29 -8.65 13.30
C ALA A 189 10.04 -9.84 12.34
N ILE A 190 10.38 -11.06 12.78
CA ILE A 190 10.14 -12.30 12.03
C ILE A 190 8.64 -12.57 11.87
N ALA A 191 7.85 -12.39 12.93
CA ALA A 191 6.38 -12.49 12.84
C ALA A 191 5.79 -11.49 11.84
N GLY A 192 6.44 -10.34 11.68
CA GLY A 192 6.09 -9.34 10.66
C GLY A 192 6.55 -9.68 9.24
N GLY A 193 7.30 -10.77 9.06
CA GLY A 193 7.78 -11.23 7.75
C GLY A 193 9.26 -10.95 7.46
N ALA A 194 10.10 -10.67 8.47
CA ALA A 194 11.55 -10.68 8.30
C ALA A 194 12.04 -12.08 7.93
N THR A 195 12.78 -12.19 6.82
CA THR A 195 13.27 -13.46 6.26
C THR A 195 14.74 -13.72 6.56
N CYS A 196 15.47 -12.70 7.02
CA CYS A 196 16.86 -12.78 7.49
C CYS A 196 17.07 -11.80 8.64
N VAL A 197 17.90 -12.15 9.63
CA VAL A 197 18.21 -11.28 10.76
C VAL A 197 19.71 -11.12 10.93
N GLN A 198 20.17 -9.88 11.04
CA GLN A 198 21.54 -9.54 11.43
C GLN A 198 21.53 -9.03 12.87
N LEU A 199 22.18 -9.77 13.76
CA LEU A 199 22.48 -9.27 15.09
C LEU A 199 23.74 -8.43 15.01
N ARG A 200 23.56 -7.16 15.32
CA ARG A 200 24.57 -6.12 15.38
C ARG A 200 24.56 -5.49 16.76
N LEU A 201 25.66 -5.63 17.47
CA LEU A 201 25.90 -5.02 18.79
C LEU A 201 27.23 -4.27 18.78
N LYS A 202 27.21 -3.05 19.32
CA LYS A 202 28.40 -2.21 19.51
C LYS A 202 28.65 -2.00 20.99
N ASP A 203 29.92 -1.81 21.35
CA ASP A 203 30.35 -1.47 22.71
C ASP A 203 29.93 -2.50 23.78
N VAL A 204 29.93 -3.79 23.42
CA VAL A 204 29.61 -4.92 24.31
C VAL A 204 30.80 -5.87 24.47
N SER A 205 30.85 -6.57 25.60
CA SER A 205 31.84 -7.64 25.79
C SER A 205 31.58 -8.80 24.82
N THR A 206 32.63 -9.49 24.39
CA THR A 206 32.51 -10.69 23.55
C THR A 206 31.63 -11.76 24.20
N GLY A 207 31.74 -11.94 25.52
CA GLY A 207 30.95 -12.92 26.27
C GLY A 207 29.45 -12.62 26.23
N ASP A 208 29.08 -11.35 26.44
CA ASP A 208 27.69 -10.92 26.39
C ASP A 208 27.12 -11.00 24.98
N TYR A 209 27.92 -10.68 23.96
CA TYR A 209 27.52 -10.83 22.56
C TYR A 209 27.23 -12.30 22.23
N ILE A 210 28.12 -13.23 22.60
CA ILE A 210 27.90 -14.67 22.37
C ILE A 210 26.65 -15.15 23.10
N LYS A 211 26.46 -14.73 24.37
CA LYS A 211 25.30 -15.11 25.16
C LYS A 211 24.01 -14.65 24.47
N LEU A 212 23.92 -13.36 24.12
CA LEU A 212 22.74 -12.81 23.49
C LEU A 212 22.48 -13.44 22.11
N ALA A 213 23.53 -13.67 21.30
CA ALA A 213 23.41 -14.34 20.02
C ALA A 213 22.81 -15.75 20.14
N LYS A 214 23.21 -16.52 21.17
CA LYS A 214 22.62 -17.84 21.45
C LYS A 214 21.16 -17.75 21.87
N GLU A 215 20.82 -16.79 22.72
CA GLU A 215 19.44 -16.54 23.16
C GLU A 215 18.55 -16.12 21.98
N THR A 216 19.02 -15.21 21.14
CA THR A 216 18.35 -14.79 19.90
C THR A 216 18.16 -15.97 18.96
N LYS A 217 19.20 -16.76 18.67
CA LYS A 217 19.09 -17.95 17.81
C LYS A 217 18.06 -18.96 18.33
N LYS A 218 17.99 -19.17 19.64
CA LYS A 218 17.01 -20.06 20.27
C LYS A 218 15.57 -19.54 20.14
N ALA A 219 15.37 -18.22 20.15
CA ALA A 219 14.06 -17.59 20.02
C ALA A 219 13.56 -17.53 18.57
N MET A 220 14.45 -17.68 17.59
CA MET A 220 14.14 -17.63 16.16
C MET A 220 13.70 -19.00 15.62
N PRO A 221 12.79 -19.04 14.63
CA PRO A 221 12.53 -20.27 13.90
C PRO A 221 13.76 -20.69 13.08
N SER A 222 14.00 -21.99 12.99
CA SER A 222 15.22 -22.55 12.36
C SER A 222 15.41 -22.22 10.88
N HIS A 223 14.36 -21.79 10.19
CA HIS A 223 14.39 -21.45 8.77
C HIS A 223 14.82 -20.00 8.48
N VAL A 224 14.88 -19.14 9.50
CA VAL A 224 15.36 -17.76 9.36
C VAL A 224 16.82 -17.70 9.80
N PRO A 225 17.77 -17.37 8.92
CA PRO A 225 19.18 -17.32 9.27
C PRO A 225 19.49 -16.16 10.21
N LEU A 226 20.35 -16.43 11.20
CA LEU A 226 20.97 -15.42 12.03
C LEU A 226 22.39 -15.12 11.53
N ILE A 227 22.63 -13.87 11.14
CA ILE A 227 23.91 -13.34 10.71
C ILE A 227 24.52 -12.47 11.83
N ILE A 228 25.81 -12.61 12.08
CA ILE A 228 26.54 -11.76 13.03
C ILE A 228 27.27 -10.64 12.29
N ASP A 229 27.14 -9.40 12.78
CA ASP A 229 27.88 -8.23 12.27
C ASP A 229 29.35 -8.28 12.73
N ASP A 230 30.28 -8.20 11.77
CA ASP A 230 31.74 -8.00 11.87
C ASP A 230 32.55 -9.12 12.59
N ARG A 231 31.91 -9.86 13.51
CA ARG A 231 32.56 -10.73 14.50
C ARG A 231 32.49 -12.21 14.12
N VAL A 232 33.48 -12.67 13.35
CA VAL A 232 33.65 -14.08 12.94
C VAL A 232 33.76 -15.02 14.15
N ASP A 233 34.49 -14.61 15.18
CA ASP A 233 34.64 -15.36 16.43
C ASP A 233 33.31 -15.59 17.16
N VAL A 234 32.48 -14.54 17.25
CA VAL A 234 31.13 -14.61 17.85
C VAL A 234 30.20 -15.49 17.01
N CYS A 235 30.26 -15.38 15.68
CA CYS A 235 29.50 -16.25 14.76
C CYS A 235 29.74 -17.74 15.07
N LEU A 236 31.01 -18.14 15.15
CA LEU A 236 31.38 -19.52 15.44
C LEU A 236 30.95 -19.95 16.85
N ALA A 237 31.26 -19.14 17.87
CA ALA A 237 30.99 -19.50 19.27
C ALA A 237 29.50 -19.53 19.62
N SER A 238 28.66 -18.75 18.93
CA SER A 238 27.21 -18.73 19.10
C SER A 238 26.49 -19.80 18.28
N GLY A 239 27.15 -20.36 17.27
CA GLY A 239 26.54 -21.27 16.31
C GLY A 239 25.64 -20.56 15.31
N ALA A 240 25.83 -19.26 15.06
CA ALA A 240 25.08 -18.49 14.07
C ALA A 240 25.26 -19.06 12.64
N ASP A 241 24.35 -18.69 11.75
CA ASP A 241 24.26 -19.24 10.39
C ASP A 241 25.22 -18.55 9.41
N GLY A 242 25.66 -17.34 9.75
CA GLY A 242 26.64 -16.61 8.97
C GLY A 242 27.21 -15.37 9.63
N VAL A 243 28.05 -14.67 8.87
CA VAL A 243 28.68 -13.40 9.25
C VAL A 243 28.54 -12.39 8.10
N HIS A 244 28.49 -11.11 8.43
CA HIS A 244 28.57 -10.02 7.47
C HIS A 244 29.79 -9.16 7.79
N VAL A 245 30.56 -8.77 6.77
CA VAL A 245 31.78 -7.96 6.92
C VAL A 245 31.75 -6.76 5.97
N GLY A 246 32.37 -5.65 6.40
CA GLY A 246 32.65 -4.46 5.60
C GLY A 246 34.14 -4.15 5.46
N ASP A 247 34.45 -2.95 4.97
CA ASP A 247 35.81 -2.54 4.58
C ASP A 247 36.85 -2.58 5.71
N SER A 248 36.43 -2.27 6.94
CA SER A 248 37.31 -2.14 8.09
C SER A 248 37.47 -3.43 8.90
N ASP A 249 36.79 -4.50 8.48
CA ASP A 249 36.67 -5.72 9.25
C ASP A 249 37.65 -6.78 8.74
N MET A 250 37.44 -8.04 9.13
CA MET A 250 38.27 -9.14 8.64
C MET A 250 38.19 -9.24 7.11
N PRO A 251 39.33 -9.38 6.39
CA PRO A 251 39.31 -9.57 4.95
C PRO A 251 38.41 -10.74 4.52
N VAL A 252 37.66 -10.56 3.44
CA VAL A 252 36.61 -11.51 2.99
C VAL A 252 37.16 -12.93 2.84
N LYS A 253 38.33 -13.06 2.23
CA LYS A 253 39.01 -14.34 2.02
C LYS A 253 39.36 -15.05 3.33
N ASP A 254 39.82 -14.29 4.34
CA ASP A 254 40.17 -14.84 5.65
C ASP A 254 38.89 -15.24 6.42
N ALA A 255 37.86 -14.39 6.37
CA ALA A 255 36.56 -14.69 6.96
C ALA A 255 35.98 -16.00 6.37
N ARG A 256 35.98 -16.14 5.04
CA ARG A 256 35.56 -17.37 4.35
C ARG A 256 36.38 -18.57 4.78
N SER A 257 37.70 -18.44 4.87
CA SER A 257 38.58 -19.54 5.30
C SER A 257 38.28 -20.02 6.72
N ILE A 258 37.86 -19.12 7.62
CA ILE A 258 37.59 -19.43 9.02
C ILE A 258 36.18 -20.02 9.22
N ILE A 259 35.16 -19.45 8.56
CA ILE A 259 33.77 -19.91 8.74
C ILE A 259 33.43 -21.17 7.93
N GLY A 260 34.28 -21.52 6.96
CA GLY A 260 34.09 -22.67 6.08
C GLY A 260 33.11 -22.40 4.92
N PRO A 261 32.82 -23.41 4.09
CA PRO A 261 31.99 -23.26 2.89
C PRO A 261 30.48 -23.19 3.20
N ASP A 262 30.03 -23.70 4.36
CA ASP A 262 28.61 -23.89 4.64
C ASP A 262 27.93 -22.68 5.30
N LYS A 263 28.70 -21.82 5.98
CA LYS A 263 28.17 -20.62 6.65
C LYS A 263 28.00 -19.48 5.66
N ILE A 264 26.97 -18.67 5.85
CA ILE A 264 26.67 -17.53 4.98
C ILE A 264 27.70 -16.42 5.19
N LEU A 265 28.26 -15.88 4.11
CA LEU A 265 29.13 -14.69 4.11
C LEU A 265 28.50 -13.54 3.35
N GLY A 266 28.12 -12.49 4.07
CA GLY A 266 27.69 -11.23 3.49
C GLY A 266 28.81 -10.21 3.40
N VAL A 267 28.84 -9.41 2.33
CA VAL A 267 29.87 -8.37 2.17
C VAL A 267 29.26 -7.03 1.77
N SER A 268 29.57 -5.96 2.50
CA SER A 268 29.27 -4.59 2.08
C SER A 268 30.30 -4.10 1.05
N THR A 269 29.85 -3.67 -0.13
CA THR A 269 30.74 -3.26 -1.25
C THR A 269 30.67 -1.76 -1.58
N TYR A 270 29.83 -1.01 -0.85
CA TYR A 270 29.72 0.45 -0.93
C TYR A 270 29.48 1.04 -2.32
N GLY A 271 28.89 0.24 -3.22
CA GLY A 271 28.64 0.63 -4.60
C GLY A 271 29.91 0.79 -5.43
N ARG A 272 31.02 0.15 -5.05
CA ARG A 272 32.27 0.12 -5.81
C ARG A 272 32.36 -1.22 -6.55
N ARG A 273 32.54 -1.17 -7.87
CA ARG A 273 32.47 -2.34 -8.75
C ARG A 273 33.60 -3.33 -8.46
N GLU A 274 34.79 -2.82 -8.24
CA GLU A 274 36.02 -3.59 -8.02
C GLU A 274 35.92 -4.40 -6.73
N ASP A 275 35.41 -3.81 -5.65
CA ASP A 275 35.23 -4.53 -4.38
C ASP A 275 34.13 -5.57 -4.45
N ALA A 276 33.06 -5.29 -5.22
CA ALA A 276 32.04 -6.29 -5.48
C ALA A 276 32.62 -7.50 -6.23
N ILE A 277 33.45 -7.26 -7.26
CA ILE A 277 34.16 -8.33 -7.98
C ILE A 277 35.08 -9.12 -7.03
N ALA A 278 35.87 -8.44 -6.21
CA ALA A 278 36.77 -9.08 -5.24
C ALA A 278 35.99 -9.92 -4.23
N ALA A 279 34.91 -9.37 -3.65
CA ALA A 279 34.06 -10.09 -2.69
C ALA A 279 33.44 -11.35 -3.30
N ILE A 280 32.96 -11.28 -4.55
CA ILE A 280 32.41 -12.44 -5.27
C ILE A 280 33.49 -13.53 -5.46
N GLN A 281 34.70 -13.13 -5.84
CA GLN A 281 35.81 -14.07 -6.07
C GLN A 281 36.32 -14.69 -4.76
N ASP A 282 36.32 -13.93 -3.67
CA ASP A 282 36.73 -14.37 -2.34
C ASP A 282 35.64 -15.17 -1.60
N GLY A 283 34.50 -15.42 -2.24
CA GLY A 283 33.48 -16.35 -1.78
C GLY A 283 32.38 -15.73 -0.94
N ALA A 284 31.96 -14.49 -1.23
CA ALA A 284 30.71 -13.95 -0.71
C ALA A 284 29.50 -14.76 -1.21
N ASP A 285 28.49 -14.92 -0.35
CA ASP A 285 27.20 -15.54 -0.71
C ASP A 285 26.16 -14.49 -1.09
N TYR A 286 26.30 -13.26 -0.59
CA TYR A 286 25.54 -12.10 -1.06
C TYR A 286 26.37 -10.83 -0.91
N ILE A 287 26.04 -9.82 -1.72
CA ILE A 287 26.70 -8.51 -1.69
C ILE A 287 25.68 -7.42 -1.36
N ALA A 288 26.08 -6.46 -0.54
CA ALA A 288 25.21 -5.38 -0.10
C ALA A 288 25.67 -4.02 -0.65
N THR A 289 24.69 -3.18 -1.04
CA THR A 289 24.95 -1.79 -1.42
C THR A 289 25.55 -1.04 -0.23
N GLY A 290 26.28 0.05 -0.44
CA GLY A 290 26.51 1.00 0.67
C GLY A 290 25.21 1.69 1.05
N ALA A 291 25.30 2.78 1.82
CA ALA A 291 24.15 3.63 2.10
C ALA A 291 23.51 4.10 0.78
N VAL A 292 22.31 3.60 0.48
CA VAL A 292 21.52 4.03 -0.68
C VAL A 292 20.96 5.43 -0.43
N TYR A 293 20.39 5.62 0.75
CA TYR A 293 19.79 6.88 1.21
C TYR A 293 20.50 7.40 2.46
N PRO A 294 20.34 8.70 2.80
CA PRO A 294 20.85 9.24 4.06
C PRO A 294 20.34 8.45 5.27
N THR A 295 21.22 8.18 6.22
CA THR A 295 20.91 7.30 7.36
C THR A 295 21.33 7.90 8.69
N VAL A 296 20.42 7.86 9.67
CA VAL A 296 20.71 8.28 11.05
C VAL A 296 21.57 7.27 11.81
N THR A 297 21.62 6.01 11.36
CA THR A 297 22.34 4.92 12.05
C THR A 297 23.85 5.00 11.86
N LYS A 298 24.31 5.59 10.74
CA LYS A 298 25.73 5.84 10.44
C LYS A 298 25.86 7.28 9.89
N PRO A 299 25.93 8.31 10.75
CA PRO A 299 25.90 9.72 10.33
C PRO A 299 27.01 10.15 9.35
N GLY A 300 28.14 9.42 9.32
CA GLY A 300 29.24 9.66 8.36
C GLY A 300 29.13 8.89 7.04
N ALA A 301 28.07 8.10 6.84
CA ALA A 301 27.88 7.35 5.59
C ALA A 301 27.39 8.27 4.48
N VAL A 302 28.14 8.32 3.37
CA VAL A 302 27.74 9.07 2.17
C VAL A 302 26.69 8.26 1.41
N ALA A 303 25.49 8.82 1.27
CA ALA A 303 24.45 8.23 0.44
C ALA A 303 24.80 8.38 -1.05
N LYS A 304 24.89 7.28 -1.78
CA LYS A 304 25.28 7.27 -3.21
C LYS A 304 24.13 6.93 -4.16
N GLY A 305 22.90 6.83 -3.65
CA GLY A 305 21.71 6.61 -4.47
C GLY A 305 21.51 5.17 -4.96
N LEU A 306 20.47 5.00 -5.77
CA LEU A 306 20.00 3.70 -6.29
C LEU A 306 20.92 3.10 -7.35
N ASP A 307 21.71 3.92 -8.06
CA ASP A 307 22.59 3.45 -9.13
C ASP A 307 23.68 2.48 -8.62
N GLN A 308 23.94 2.47 -7.31
CA GLN A 308 24.77 1.43 -6.69
C GLN A 308 24.27 0.01 -7.01
N ILE A 309 22.96 -0.20 -7.13
CA ILE A 309 22.40 -1.51 -7.47
C ILE A 309 22.83 -1.94 -8.88
N ASP A 310 22.90 -1.01 -9.83
CA ASP A 310 23.36 -1.31 -11.19
C ASP A 310 24.85 -1.61 -11.23
N VAL A 311 25.67 -0.87 -10.46
CA VAL A 311 27.09 -1.15 -10.31
C VAL A 311 27.32 -2.59 -9.83
N LEU A 312 26.53 -3.06 -8.87
CA LEU A 312 26.63 -4.43 -8.34
C LEU A 312 26.16 -5.47 -9.37
N LYS A 313 25.11 -5.17 -10.15
CA LYS A 313 24.67 -6.03 -11.27
C LYS A 313 25.74 -6.15 -12.36
N GLU A 314 26.45 -5.06 -12.66
CA GLU A 314 27.59 -5.09 -13.59
C GLU A 314 28.75 -5.94 -13.08
N ALA A 315 29.03 -5.90 -11.77
CA ALA A 315 30.04 -6.76 -11.14
C ALA A 315 29.67 -8.25 -11.25
N LEU A 316 28.40 -8.62 -10.99
CA LEU A 316 27.90 -9.98 -11.17
C LEU A 316 28.03 -10.45 -12.63
N LYS A 317 27.64 -9.59 -13.58
CA LYS A 317 27.80 -9.86 -15.02
C LYS A 317 29.27 -10.08 -15.40
N ALA A 318 30.18 -9.26 -14.86
CA ALA A 318 31.61 -9.36 -15.14
C ALA A 318 32.24 -10.65 -14.60
N THR A 319 31.72 -11.19 -13.50
CA THR A 319 32.22 -12.43 -12.88
C THR A 319 31.52 -13.70 -13.40
N GLY A 320 30.38 -13.55 -14.10
CA GLY A 320 29.56 -14.68 -14.53
C GLY A 320 28.86 -15.42 -13.39
N LYS A 321 28.78 -14.80 -12.20
CA LYS A 321 28.15 -15.37 -11.00
C LYS A 321 26.76 -14.77 -10.78
N THR A 322 25.92 -15.53 -10.08
CA THR A 322 24.59 -15.10 -9.64
C THR A 322 24.54 -15.16 -8.12
N LEU A 323 24.65 -13.99 -7.48
CA LEU A 323 24.49 -13.84 -6.03
C LEU A 323 23.39 -12.80 -5.74
N PRO A 324 22.68 -12.91 -4.61
CA PRO A 324 21.71 -11.90 -4.19
C PRO A 324 22.37 -10.53 -3.95
N ILE A 325 21.70 -9.47 -4.41
CA ILE A 325 22.03 -8.09 -4.06
C ILE A 325 21.09 -7.61 -2.95
N VAL A 326 21.66 -7.18 -1.83
CA VAL A 326 20.92 -6.59 -0.71
C VAL A 326 21.09 -5.08 -0.71
N ALA A 327 20.01 -4.33 -0.84
CA ALA A 327 20.05 -2.88 -0.65
C ALA A 327 20.03 -2.55 0.86
N ILE A 328 20.87 -1.62 1.32
CA ILE A 328 20.90 -1.17 2.72
C ILE A 328 21.17 0.33 2.85
N GLY A 329 20.74 0.92 3.98
CA GLY A 329 21.09 2.27 4.40
C GLY A 329 20.06 3.32 4.01
N GLY A 330 19.41 3.88 5.03
CA GLY A 330 18.34 4.88 4.89
C GLY A 330 17.06 4.34 4.25
N ILE A 331 16.92 3.01 4.12
CA ILE A 331 15.75 2.39 3.48
C ILE A 331 14.58 2.40 4.45
N SER A 332 13.46 2.93 4.00
CA SER A 332 12.13 2.92 4.63
C SER A 332 11.20 1.99 3.85
N PRO A 333 10.00 1.66 4.35
CA PRO A 333 9.03 0.92 3.54
C PRO A 333 8.77 1.58 2.18
N VAL A 334 8.64 2.90 2.13
CA VAL A 334 8.40 3.64 0.88
C VAL A 334 9.55 3.44 -0.11
N THR A 335 10.81 3.58 0.35
CA THR A 335 11.98 3.49 -0.52
C THR A 335 12.45 2.06 -0.79
N ALA A 336 11.91 1.06 -0.07
CA ALA A 336 12.20 -0.35 -0.31
C ALA A 336 11.72 -0.82 -1.68
N THR A 337 10.54 -0.36 -2.11
CA THR A 337 9.99 -0.63 -3.46
C THR A 337 10.99 -0.22 -4.54
N ASP A 338 11.62 0.96 -4.37
CA ASP A 338 12.57 1.52 -5.33
C ASP A 338 13.83 0.67 -5.48
N CYS A 339 14.33 0.12 -4.39
CA CYS A 339 15.49 -0.77 -4.41
C CYS A 339 15.17 -2.07 -5.16
N VAL A 340 14.02 -2.67 -4.87
CA VAL A 340 13.62 -3.97 -5.44
C VAL A 340 13.31 -3.84 -6.93
N GLN A 341 12.59 -2.80 -7.35
CA GLN A 341 12.30 -2.56 -8.77
C GLN A 341 13.58 -2.33 -9.59
N ARG A 342 14.62 -1.74 -8.98
CA ARG A 342 15.93 -1.52 -9.64
C ARG A 342 16.76 -2.80 -9.77
N GLY A 343 16.40 -3.83 -9.01
CA GLY A 343 16.96 -5.17 -9.11
C GLY A 343 17.65 -5.68 -7.84
N ALA A 344 17.44 -5.04 -6.67
CA ALA A 344 17.82 -5.66 -5.41
C ALA A 344 16.94 -6.89 -5.13
N ASP A 345 17.57 -7.96 -4.64
CA ASP A 345 16.89 -9.21 -4.28
C ASP A 345 16.44 -9.20 -2.82
N GLY A 346 16.97 -8.26 -2.02
CA GLY A 346 16.60 -8.04 -0.63
C GLY A 346 16.76 -6.59 -0.19
N VAL A 347 16.01 -6.18 0.84
CA VAL A 347 16.14 -4.87 1.48
C VAL A 347 16.47 -5.03 2.96
N CYS A 348 17.53 -4.36 3.40
CA CYS A 348 17.97 -4.37 4.78
C CYS A 348 17.65 -3.06 5.50
N ALA A 349 17.00 -3.17 6.65
CA ALA A 349 16.56 -2.05 7.47
C ALA A 349 17.02 -2.19 8.93
N VAL A 350 17.38 -1.05 9.52
CA VAL A 350 17.86 -0.94 10.92
C VAL A 350 16.85 -0.20 11.78
N SER A 351 17.00 1.13 11.89
CA SER A 351 16.15 2.00 12.71
C SER A 351 14.69 1.98 12.26
N GLN A 352 14.46 1.80 10.96
CA GLN A 352 13.12 1.72 10.38
C GLN A 352 12.35 0.46 10.79
N ILE A 353 12.99 -0.50 11.48
CA ILE A 353 12.33 -1.66 12.13
C ILE A 353 12.46 -1.54 13.65
N PHE A 354 13.69 -1.44 14.18
CA PHE A 354 13.94 -1.59 15.62
C PHE A 354 13.80 -0.30 16.44
N ASP A 355 13.81 0.88 15.82
CA ASP A 355 13.66 2.17 16.51
C ASP A 355 12.29 2.83 16.21
N SER A 356 11.38 2.12 15.55
CA SER A 356 10.06 2.64 15.20
C SER A 356 9.07 2.52 16.37
N TRP A 357 8.28 3.56 16.59
CA TRP A 357 7.18 3.57 17.56
C TRP A 357 6.09 2.51 17.26
N GLU A 358 5.96 2.09 15.99
CA GLU A 358 5.00 1.05 15.57
C GLU A 358 5.44 -0.37 15.97
N GLY A 359 6.70 -0.52 16.39
CA GLY A 359 7.31 -1.80 16.76
C GLY A 359 7.81 -2.65 15.58
N PRO A 360 8.70 -3.63 15.84
CA PRO A 360 9.37 -4.40 14.79
C PRO A 360 8.44 -5.19 13.86
N GLU A 361 7.35 -5.76 14.40
CA GLU A 361 6.41 -6.58 13.62
C GLU A 361 5.66 -5.76 12.56
N SER A 362 5.02 -4.67 12.97
CA SER A 362 4.29 -3.78 12.06
C SER A 362 5.20 -3.27 10.94
N ARG A 363 6.42 -2.89 11.31
CA ARG A 363 7.39 -2.35 10.37
C ARG A 363 7.90 -3.38 9.39
N ALA A 364 8.30 -4.57 9.85
CA ALA A 364 8.70 -5.66 8.97
C ALA A 364 7.58 -6.01 7.96
N ARG A 365 6.31 -5.99 8.40
CA ARG A 365 5.15 -6.24 7.52
C ARG A 365 5.01 -5.19 6.42
N LYS A 366 5.23 -3.91 6.75
CA LYS A 366 5.26 -2.82 5.75
C LYS A 366 6.41 -2.99 4.76
N PHE A 367 7.59 -3.41 5.21
CA PHE A 367 8.70 -3.73 4.32
C PHE A 367 8.36 -4.90 3.39
N LEU A 368 7.75 -5.98 3.90
CA LEU A 368 7.35 -7.11 3.07
C LEU A 368 6.33 -6.70 1.99
N LYS A 369 5.33 -5.89 2.34
CA LYS A 369 4.37 -5.34 1.36
C LYS A 369 5.09 -4.54 0.26
N SER A 370 6.04 -3.70 0.67
CA SER A 370 6.80 -2.85 -0.26
C SER A 370 7.73 -3.67 -1.16
N TYR A 371 8.33 -4.72 -0.61
CA TYR A 371 9.12 -5.69 -1.37
C TYR A 371 8.27 -6.38 -2.45
N CYS A 372 7.09 -6.90 -2.08
CA CYS A 372 6.19 -7.55 -3.03
C CYS A 372 5.76 -6.58 -4.15
N SER A 373 5.45 -5.33 -3.81
CA SER A 373 5.14 -4.28 -4.79
C SER A 373 6.30 -4.06 -5.76
N GLY A 374 7.54 -3.92 -5.25
CA GLY A 374 8.72 -3.75 -6.08
C GLY A 374 9.00 -4.95 -7.00
N MET A 375 8.72 -6.18 -6.54
CA MET A 375 8.84 -7.39 -7.37
C MET A 375 7.81 -7.42 -8.50
N GLU A 376 6.57 -6.98 -8.24
CA GLU A 376 5.54 -6.88 -9.28
C GLU A 376 5.97 -5.89 -10.37
N ILE A 377 6.47 -4.71 -9.98
CA ILE A 377 7.00 -3.69 -10.90
C ILE A 377 8.19 -4.25 -11.70
N ARG A 378 9.14 -4.91 -11.03
CA ARG A 378 10.31 -5.55 -11.68
C ARG A 378 9.87 -6.57 -12.72
N SER A 379 8.85 -7.39 -12.42
CA SER A 379 8.28 -8.35 -13.37
C SER A 379 7.68 -7.65 -14.59
N LYS A 380 6.89 -6.58 -14.39
CA LYS A 380 6.30 -5.81 -15.50
C LYS A 380 7.35 -5.12 -16.38
N LEU A 381 8.47 -4.68 -15.81
CA LEU A 381 9.56 -4.04 -16.56
C LEU A 381 10.25 -5.01 -17.52
N SER A 382 10.18 -6.31 -17.26
CA SER A 382 10.73 -7.34 -18.15
C SER A 382 9.87 -7.59 -19.40
N THR A 383 8.58 -7.21 -19.36
CA THR A 383 7.60 -7.51 -20.40
C THR A 383 7.13 -6.28 -21.19
N HIS A 384 7.33 -5.05 -20.67
CA HIS A 384 6.83 -3.81 -21.27
C HIS A 384 7.95 -2.81 -21.56
N GLY A 385 7.69 -1.85 -22.46
CA GLY A 385 8.60 -0.73 -22.71
C GLY A 385 8.66 0.23 -21.52
N ARG A 386 9.77 0.96 -21.38
CA ARG A 386 9.90 2.03 -20.38
C ARG A 386 9.66 3.37 -21.06
N TYR A 387 8.73 4.15 -20.52
CA TYR A 387 8.54 5.52 -20.95
C TYR A 387 9.70 6.40 -20.46
N ASP A 388 10.10 7.39 -21.26
CA ASP A 388 11.24 8.25 -20.95
C ASP A 388 10.94 9.19 -19.76
N GLY A 389 11.53 8.88 -18.60
CA GLY A 389 11.45 9.72 -17.40
C GLY A 389 12.15 11.07 -17.55
N GLY A 390 13.15 11.20 -18.44
CA GLY A 390 13.81 12.46 -18.75
C GLY A 390 12.86 13.45 -19.41
N ARG A 391 11.97 12.97 -20.28
CA ARG A 391 10.88 13.75 -20.88
C ARG A 391 9.93 14.32 -19.82
N VAL A 392 9.60 13.52 -18.80
CA VAL A 392 8.76 13.96 -17.68
C VAL A 392 9.44 15.07 -16.88
N ALA A 393 10.69 14.87 -16.46
CA ALA A 393 11.44 15.87 -15.71
C ALA A 393 11.58 17.18 -16.50
N GLY A 394 11.89 17.09 -17.80
CA GLY A 394 11.99 18.24 -18.69
C GLY A 394 10.68 19.03 -18.82
N LEU A 395 9.53 18.36 -18.84
CA LEU A 395 8.23 19.04 -18.87
C LEU A 395 7.94 19.80 -17.57
N TRP A 396 8.31 19.28 -16.39
CA TRP A 396 8.17 20.01 -15.13
C TRP A 396 9.02 21.27 -15.08
N THR A 397 10.25 21.21 -15.60
CA THR A 397 11.09 22.40 -15.77
C THR A 397 10.47 23.39 -16.75
N LYS A 398 9.98 22.93 -17.91
CA LYS A 398 9.33 23.77 -18.92
C LYS A 398 8.06 24.45 -18.38
N LEU A 399 7.25 23.73 -17.60
CA LEU A 399 6.05 24.27 -16.96
C LEU A 399 6.39 25.48 -16.08
N ALA A 400 7.41 25.36 -15.24
CA ALA A 400 7.85 26.43 -14.35
C ALA A 400 8.48 27.62 -15.09
N GLN A 401 9.11 27.39 -16.24
CA GLN A 401 9.69 28.46 -17.08
C GLN A 401 8.61 29.26 -17.83
N VAL A 402 7.60 28.57 -18.36
CA VAL A 402 6.51 29.21 -19.10
C VAL A 402 5.48 29.84 -18.16
N ALA A 403 5.25 29.22 -17.00
CA ALA A 403 4.25 29.62 -16.01
C ALA A 403 2.86 29.89 -16.60
N PRO A 404 2.24 28.89 -17.29
CA PRO A 404 1.02 29.11 -18.04
C PRO A 404 -0.16 29.52 -17.15
N LEU A 405 -0.95 30.49 -17.63
CA LEU A 405 -2.21 30.87 -17.01
C LEU A 405 -3.25 29.75 -17.21
N THR A 406 -3.67 29.12 -16.12
CA THR A 406 -4.60 27.98 -16.12
C THR A 406 -5.94 28.44 -15.58
N GLN A 407 -6.94 28.55 -16.45
CA GLN A 407 -8.29 28.88 -16.04
C GLN A 407 -8.98 27.64 -15.46
N CYS A 408 -9.54 27.76 -14.26
CA CYS A 408 -10.18 26.67 -13.55
C CYS A 408 -11.65 26.99 -13.24
N ILE A 409 -12.55 26.23 -13.85
CA ILE A 409 -13.96 26.18 -13.48
C ILE A 409 -14.14 24.90 -12.65
N THR A 410 -13.97 25.01 -11.32
CA THR A 410 -13.98 23.87 -10.38
C THR A 410 -14.83 24.04 -9.12
N ASN A 411 -15.06 22.96 -8.38
CA ASN A 411 -15.81 22.97 -7.12
C ASN A 411 -15.15 23.77 -5.98
N TYR A 412 -15.97 24.30 -5.07
CA TYR A 412 -15.53 25.12 -3.92
C TYR A 412 -14.49 24.41 -3.03
N VAL A 413 -14.63 23.09 -2.84
CA VAL A 413 -13.75 22.29 -1.97
C VAL A 413 -12.33 22.27 -2.51
N SER A 414 -12.18 22.26 -3.84
CA SER A 414 -10.89 22.13 -4.52
C SER A 414 -10.15 23.44 -4.77
N MET A 415 -10.85 24.59 -4.85
CA MET A 415 -10.26 25.85 -5.35
C MET A 415 -8.96 26.24 -4.62
N ASN A 416 -8.98 26.30 -3.29
CA ASN A 416 -7.80 26.74 -2.53
C ASN A 416 -6.62 25.77 -2.68
N PHE A 417 -6.86 24.46 -2.53
CA PHE A 417 -5.79 23.47 -2.59
C PHE A 417 -5.21 23.36 -4.01
N MET A 418 -6.08 23.37 -5.02
CA MET A 418 -5.70 23.37 -6.43
C MET A 418 -4.88 24.60 -6.82
N ALA A 419 -5.30 25.81 -6.41
CA ALA A 419 -4.55 27.03 -6.69
C ALA A 419 -3.14 26.97 -6.10
N ASN A 420 -3.02 26.58 -4.83
CA ASN A 420 -1.72 26.45 -4.17
C ASN A 420 -0.84 25.38 -4.82
N ALA A 421 -1.42 24.25 -5.25
CA ALA A 421 -0.69 23.21 -5.94
C ALA A 421 -0.19 23.67 -7.32
N LEU A 422 -1.00 24.40 -8.09
CA LEU A 422 -0.59 24.97 -9.37
C LEU A 422 0.55 25.99 -9.20
N LEU A 423 0.44 26.89 -8.22
CA LEU A 423 1.51 27.83 -7.87
C LEU A 423 2.78 27.10 -7.44
N ALA A 424 2.65 26.04 -6.63
CA ALA A 424 3.76 25.20 -6.17
C ALA A 424 4.36 24.35 -7.30
N ALA A 425 3.61 24.03 -8.36
CA ALA A 425 4.13 23.41 -9.58
C ALA A 425 4.84 24.42 -10.51
N GLY A 426 4.49 25.72 -10.41
CA GLY A 426 5.07 26.79 -11.21
C GLY A 426 4.15 27.34 -12.29
N ALA A 427 2.87 26.95 -12.29
CA ALA A 427 1.83 27.51 -13.14
C ALA A 427 1.11 28.69 -12.46
N SER A 428 0.26 29.39 -13.20
CA SER A 428 -0.53 30.52 -12.69
C SER A 428 -2.03 30.17 -12.70
N PRO A 429 -2.67 29.90 -11.55
CA PRO A 429 -4.09 29.54 -11.50
C PRO A 429 -5.01 30.77 -11.57
N ALA A 430 -6.16 30.63 -12.24
CA ALA A 430 -7.24 31.62 -12.19
C ALA A 430 -8.61 30.93 -12.08
N MET A 431 -9.37 31.23 -11.01
CA MET A 431 -10.69 30.64 -10.74
C MET A 431 -11.83 31.44 -11.41
N ALA A 432 -11.62 31.87 -12.66
CA ALA A 432 -12.58 32.66 -13.43
C ALA A 432 -13.69 31.78 -14.01
N HIS A 433 -14.88 31.85 -13.41
CA HIS A 433 -16.00 30.94 -13.68
C HIS A 433 -17.33 31.64 -13.97
N ALA A 434 -17.43 32.96 -13.76
CA ALA A 434 -18.65 33.70 -14.04
C ALA A 434 -18.95 33.67 -15.55
N LYS A 435 -20.20 33.33 -15.92
CA LYS A 435 -20.59 33.13 -17.33
C LYS A 435 -20.34 34.36 -18.21
N GLU A 436 -20.37 35.55 -17.59
CA GLU A 436 -20.19 36.84 -18.24
C GLU A 436 -18.74 37.08 -18.69
N GLU A 437 -17.75 36.54 -17.97
CA GLU A 437 -16.33 36.79 -18.23
C GLU A 437 -15.58 35.54 -18.68
N ALA A 438 -16.01 34.33 -18.27
CA ALA A 438 -15.20 33.13 -18.39
C ALA A 438 -14.77 32.79 -19.83
N PRO A 439 -15.62 32.94 -20.86
CA PRO A 439 -15.20 32.73 -22.26
C PRO A 439 -14.20 33.77 -22.76
N GLN A 440 -14.29 35.02 -22.28
CA GLN A 440 -13.34 36.08 -22.61
C GLN A 440 -12.00 35.86 -21.89
N PHE A 441 -12.06 35.44 -20.63
CA PHE A 441 -10.87 35.11 -19.83
C PHE A 441 -10.05 33.98 -20.49
N LEU A 442 -10.75 32.99 -21.07
CA LEU A 442 -10.13 31.88 -21.80
C LEU A 442 -9.21 32.33 -22.93
N GLU A 443 -9.49 33.47 -23.58
CA GLU A 443 -8.66 33.98 -24.68
C GLU A 443 -7.23 34.23 -24.21
N MET A 444 -7.06 34.72 -22.98
CA MET A 444 -5.78 34.99 -22.33
C MET A 444 -5.14 33.76 -21.66
N ALA A 445 -5.95 32.79 -21.24
CA ALA A 445 -5.47 31.59 -20.55
C ALA A 445 -4.69 30.65 -21.49
N GLY A 446 -3.69 29.93 -21.01
CA GLY A 446 -2.99 28.90 -21.76
C GLY A 446 -3.83 27.63 -21.96
N ALA A 447 -4.71 27.30 -21.01
CA ALA A 447 -5.58 26.12 -21.04
C ALA A 447 -6.76 26.26 -20.06
N LEU A 448 -7.79 25.42 -20.24
CA LEU A 448 -9.02 25.40 -19.43
C LEU A 448 -9.20 24.08 -18.68
N ASN A 449 -9.44 24.15 -17.37
CA ASN A 449 -9.83 23.03 -16.53
C ASN A 449 -11.33 23.13 -16.23
N VAL A 450 -12.11 22.12 -16.63
CA VAL A 450 -13.55 22.01 -16.35
C VAL A 450 -13.79 20.85 -15.39
N ASN A 451 -14.20 21.15 -14.17
CA ASN A 451 -14.51 20.17 -13.13
C ASN A 451 -15.96 20.35 -12.66
N ILE A 452 -16.77 19.28 -12.78
CA ILE A 452 -18.20 19.32 -12.51
C ILE A 452 -18.57 19.02 -11.04
N GLY A 453 -17.63 19.14 -10.09
CA GLY A 453 -17.86 18.75 -8.70
C GLY A 453 -18.98 19.54 -8.01
N THR A 454 -19.06 20.86 -8.23
CA THR A 454 -20.16 21.72 -7.77
C THR A 454 -20.98 22.17 -8.97
N LEU A 455 -22.06 21.45 -9.25
CA LEU A 455 -22.93 21.73 -10.38
C LEU A 455 -24.11 22.63 -9.98
N SER A 456 -24.33 23.67 -10.78
CA SER A 456 -25.54 24.50 -10.79
C SER A 456 -25.78 24.96 -12.22
N SER A 457 -27.00 25.39 -12.58
CA SER A 457 -27.32 25.78 -13.96
C SER A 457 -26.38 26.88 -14.49
N ASN A 458 -26.11 27.92 -13.69
CA ASN A 458 -25.19 29.00 -14.08
C ASN A 458 -23.75 28.50 -14.30
N TRP A 459 -23.29 27.55 -13.49
CA TRP A 459 -21.98 26.93 -13.66
C TRP A 459 -21.92 26.08 -14.93
N VAL A 460 -22.96 25.29 -15.20
CA VAL A 460 -23.07 24.49 -16.43
C VAL A 460 -23.03 25.38 -17.67
N ASP A 461 -23.78 26.49 -17.66
CA ASP A 461 -23.81 27.41 -18.80
C ASP A 461 -22.44 28.03 -19.08
N SER A 462 -21.71 28.39 -18.02
CA SER A 462 -20.32 28.85 -18.12
C SER A 462 -19.39 27.77 -18.70
N MET A 463 -19.47 26.54 -18.18
CA MET A 463 -18.69 25.40 -18.69
C MET A 463 -18.96 25.13 -20.17
N ARG A 464 -20.23 25.13 -20.59
CA ARG A 464 -20.63 24.93 -22.00
C ARG A 464 -20.04 26.03 -22.88
N ALA A 465 -20.17 27.28 -22.47
CA ALA A 465 -19.65 28.41 -23.24
C ALA A 465 -18.12 28.34 -23.40
N CYS A 466 -17.39 28.02 -22.32
CA CYS A 466 -15.94 27.86 -22.36
C CYS A 466 -15.50 26.62 -23.16
N ALA A 467 -16.15 25.46 -23.01
CA ALA A 467 -15.82 24.24 -23.76
C ALA A 467 -16.05 24.42 -25.28
N LYS A 468 -17.16 25.08 -25.65
CA LYS A 468 -17.43 25.45 -27.04
C LYS A 468 -16.34 26.37 -27.60
N LYS A 469 -16.03 27.45 -26.89
CA LYS A 469 -14.99 28.41 -27.29
C LYS A 469 -13.60 27.78 -27.37
N ALA A 470 -13.25 26.89 -26.43
CA ALA A 470 -12.00 26.14 -26.45
C ALA A 470 -11.87 25.30 -27.72
N THR A 471 -12.95 24.58 -28.08
CA THR A 471 -13.02 23.78 -29.30
C THR A 471 -12.87 24.64 -30.56
N GLU A 472 -13.57 25.77 -30.64
CA GLU A 472 -13.54 26.69 -31.79
C GLU A 472 -12.16 27.33 -31.99
N THR A 473 -11.42 27.56 -30.90
CA THR A 473 -10.12 28.24 -30.92
C THR A 473 -8.93 27.28 -30.86
N GLY A 474 -9.17 25.97 -30.75
CA GLY A 474 -8.14 24.96 -30.53
C GLY A 474 -7.39 25.10 -29.19
N LYS A 475 -7.96 25.83 -28.22
CA LYS A 475 -7.37 25.97 -26.89
C LYS A 475 -7.48 24.62 -26.16
N PRO A 476 -6.39 24.09 -25.59
CA PRO A 476 -6.45 22.81 -24.90
C PRO A 476 -7.29 22.92 -23.62
N TRP A 477 -8.03 21.87 -23.33
CA TRP A 477 -8.86 21.81 -22.13
C TRP A 477 -9.04 20.40 -21.58
N VAL A 478 -9.23 20.31 -20.26
CA VAL A 478 -9.38 19.05 -19.52
C VAL A 478 -10.77 18.99 -18.92
N LEU A 479 -11.41 17.83 -19.05
CA LEU A 479 -12.68 17.52 -18.40
C LEU A 479 -12.46 16.55 -17.24
N ASP A 480 -12.92 16.96 -16.06
CA ASP A 480 -12.99 16.16 -14.84
C ASP A 480 -14.48 15.92 -14.49
N PRO A 481 -15.03 14.75 -14.85
CA PRO A 481 -16.45 14.44 -14.77
C PRO A 481 -16.85 13.95 -13.38
N VAL A 482 -16.42 14.66 -12.33
CA VAL A 482 -16.60 14.28 -10.91
C VAL A 482 -18.01 13.74 -10.63
N ALA A 483 -18.04 12.49 -10.15
CA ALA A 483 -19.23 11.73 -9.82
C ALA A 483 -20.21 11.52 -10.99
N ALA A 484 -19.72 11.48 -12.23
CA ALA A 484 -20.47 10.91 -13.35
C ALA A 484 -20.85 9.45 -13.03
N GLY A 485 -22.10 9.08 -13.30
CA GLY A 485 -22.72 7.83 -12.88
C GLY A 485 -23.49 7.92 -11.56
N ALA A 486 -23.25 8.92 -10.71
CA ALA A 486 -23.97 9.06 -9.44
C ALA A 486 -25.39 9.62 -9.60
N THR A 487 -25.59 10.54 -10.55
CA THR A 487 -26.92 11.09 -10.87
C THR A 487 -27.05 11.34 -12.37
N THR A 488 -28.27 11.24 -12.88
CA THR A 488 -28.58 11.48 -14.30
C THR A 488 -28.16 12.88 -14.76
N PHE A 489 -28.32 13.89 -13.90
CA PHE A 489 -27.92 15.27 -14.20
C PHE A 489 -26.40 15.39 -14.38
N ARG A 490 -25.60 14.80 -13.47
CA ARG A 490 -24.12 14.81 -13.56
C ARG A 490 -23.65 14.11 -14.83
N THR A 491 -24.16 12.91 -15.07
CA THR A 491 -23.75 12.10 -16.22
C THR A 491 -24.16 12.77 -17.53
N GLY A 492 -25.36 13.36 -17.59
CA GLY A 492 -25.84 14.09 -18.77
C GLY A 492 -24.96 15.29 -19.11
N VAL A 493 -24.64 16.14 -18.13
CA VAL A 493 -23.75 17.30 -18.32
C VAL A 493 -22.34 16.85 -18.71
N ALA A 494 -21.79 15.83 -18.07
CA ALA A 494 -20.47 15.30 -18.39
C ALA A 494 -20.40 14.75 -19.83
N THR A 495 -21.44 14.03 -20.26
CA THR A 495 -21.55 13.47 -21.62
C THR A 495 -21.68 14.58 -22.67
N GLU A 496 -22.46 15.63 -22.36
CA GLU A 496 -22.57 16.81 -23.21
C GLU A 496 -21.22 17.53 -23.34
N LEU A 497 -20.52 17.79 -22.22
CA LEU A 497 -19.21 18.41 -22.23
C LEU A 497 -18.19 17.57 -23.01
N LEU A 498 -18.21 16.25 -22.84
CA LEU A 498 -17.34 15.32 -23.59
C LEU A 498 -17.55 15.41 -25.10
N SER A 499 -18.76 15.74 -25.56
CA SER A 499 -19.05 15.93 -26.99
C SER A 499 -18.31 17.12 -27.62
N TYR A 500 -17.84 18.08 -26.81
CA TYR A 500 -16.94 19.17 -27.23
C TYR A 500 -15.47 18.72 -27.31
N LYS A 501 -15.18 17.41 -27.24
CA LYS A 501 -13.85 16.82 -27.49
C LYS A 501 -12.73 17.46 -26.65
N PRO A 502 -12.75 17.29 -25.31
CA PRO A 502 -11.65 17.73 -24.46
C PRO A 502 -10.33 17.14 -24.90
N THR A 503 -9.24 17.88 -24.69
CA THR A 503 -7.87 17.40 -24.94
C THR A 503 -7.57 16.20 -24.06
N ILE A 504 -7.93 16.28 -22.78
CA ILE A 504 -7.83 15.18 -21.82
C ILE A 504 -9.17 15.00 -21.10
N LEU A 505 -9.64 13.76 -21.02
CA LEU A 505 -10.69 13.32 -20.10
C LEU A 505 -10.02 12.59 -18.93
N ARG A 506 -10.14 13.10 -17.70
CA ARG A 506 -9.59 12.44 -16.51
C ARG A 506 -10.70 12.06 -15.55
N GLY A 507 -10.78 10.79 -15.16
CA GLY A 507 -11.75 10.30 -14.17
C GLY A 507 -11.22 9.10 -13.40
N ASN A 508 -11.93 8.68 -12.36
CA ASN A 508 -11.72 7.34 -11.78
C ASN A 508 -12.39 6.26 -12.66
N GLY A 509 -12.09 4.98 -12.40
CA GLY A 509 -12.64 3.87 -13.20
C GLY A 509 -14.16 3.87 -13.32
N GLY A 510 -14.88 4.20 -12.24
CA GLY A 510 -16.34 4.27 -12.22
C GLY A 510 -16.90 5.40 -13.10
N GLU A 511 -16.29 6.58 -13.05
CA GLU A 511 -16.69 7.73 -13.87
C GLU A 511 -16.45 7.45 -15.36
N ILE A 512 -15.32 6.85 -15.71
CA ILE A 512 -14.99 6.48 -17.09
C ILE A 512 -15.95 5.42 -17.62
N LEU A 513 -16.28 4.39 -16.82
CA LEU A 513 -17.26 3.37 -17.19
C LEU A 513 -18.66 3.96 -17.36
N ALA A 514 -19.08 4.89 -16.50
CA ALA A 514 -20.37 5.55 -16.61
C ALA A 514 -20.50 6.36 -17.92
N LEU A 515 -19.48 7.14 -18.27
CA LEU A 515 -19.46 7.88 -19.53
C LEU A 515 -19.39 6.97 -20.76
N ALA A 516 -18.64 5.88 -20.67
CA ALA A 516 -18.60 4.87 -21.71
C ALA A 516 -19.96 4.20 -21.92
N GLY A 517 -20.69 3.89 -20.83
CA GLY A 517 -22.04 3.32 -20.88
C GLY A 517 -23.06 4.22 -21.57
N GLU A 518 -23.13 5.50 -21.18
CA GLU A 518 -24.03 6.49 -21.80
C GLU A 518 -23.69 6.78 -23.27
N THR A 519 -22.42 6.67 -23.64
CA THR A 519 -21.97 6.87 -25.03
C THR A 519 -22.05 5.59 -25.87
N GLY A 520 -22.57 4.49 -25.33
CA GLY A 520 -22.87 3.24 -26.04
C GLY A 520 -21.72 2.22 -26.12
N ALA A 521 -20.71 2.33 -25.27
CA ALA A 521 -19.49 1.52 -25.33
C ALA A 521 -19.50 0.23 -24.50
N VAL A 522 -20.23 0.17 -23.37
CA VAL A 522 -20.29 -1.03 -22.49
C VAL A 522 -21.67 -1.15 -21.84
N LYS A 523 -22.32 -2.32 -21.94
CA LYS A 523 -23.54 -2.66 -21.17
C LYS A 523 -23.15 -3.43 -19.91
N GLY A 524 -23.45 -2.87 -18.74
CA GLY A 524 -23.44 -3.56 -17.45
C GLY A 524 -22.05 -3.79 -16.86
N VAL A 525 -21.57 -2.88 -16.00
CA VAL A 525 -20.43 -3.13 -15.12
C VAL A 525 -20.72 -2.49 -13.76
N ASP A 526 -20.66 -3.31 -12.70
CA ASP A 526 -20.88 -2.89 -11.31
C ASP A 526 -19.76 -1.96 -10.81
N SER A 527 -20.13 -1.01 -9.96
CA SER A 527 -19.38 0.21 -9.59
C SER A 527 -18.23 0.03 -8.59
N THR A 528 -17.62 -1.15 -8.50
CA THR A 528 -16.41 -1.38 -7.71
C THR A 528 -15.40 -2.18 -8.51
N VAL A 529 -14.64 -1.51 -9.37
CA VAL A 529 -13.62 -2.15 -10.21
C VAL A 529 -12.33 -1.35 -10.21
N GLY A 530 -11.20 -2.06 -10.26
CA GLY A 530 -9.87 -1.49 -10.41
C GLY A 530 -9.73 -0.67 -11.69
N SER A 531 -8.70 0.18 -11.77
CA SER A 531 -8.48 1.07 -12.91
C SER A 531 -8.18 0.33 -14.22
N ASP A 532 -7.74 -0.93 -14.15
CA ASP A 532 -7.52 -1.85 -15.26
C ASP A 532 -8.82 -2.24 -16.00
N ALA A 533 -9.92 -2.43 -15.27
CA ALA A 533 -11.19 -2.84 -15.88
C ALA A 533 -11.86 -1.75 -16.72
N ALA A 534 -11.51 -0.48 -16.49
CA ALA A 534 -12.00 0.65 -17.29
C ALA A 534 -11.15 0.89 -18.54
N LEU A 535 -10.06 0.14 -18.77
CA LEU A 535 -9.10 0.43 -19.83
C LEU A 535 -9.70 0.32 -21.24
N GLU A 536 -10.50 -0.70 -21.51
CA GLU A 536 -11.16 -0.84 -22.83
C GLU A 536 -12.21 0.26 -23.07
N ALA A 537 -12.94 0.65 -22.03
CA ALA A 537 -13.84 1.79 -22.06
C ALA A 537 -13.08 3.10 -22.35
N ALA A 538 -11.95 3.33 -21.67
CA ALA A 538 -11.09 4.48 -21.92
C ALA A 538 -10.54 4.50 -23.34
N LYS A 539 -10.03 3.37 -23.85
CA LYS A 539 -9.56 3.25 -25.24
C LYS A 539 -10.67 3.57 -26.24
N HIS A 540 -11.90 3.11 -25.98
CA HIS A 540 -13.05 3.44 -26.82
C HIS A 540 -13.36 4.94 -26.81
N LEU A 541 -13.48 5.54 -25.62
CA LEU A 541 -13.74 6.98 -25.47
C LEU A 541 -12.65 7.82 -26.15
N ALA A 542 -11.38 7.43 -25.98
CA ALA A 542 -10.24 8.09 -26.60
C ALA A 542 -10.35 8.10 -28.14
N ARG A 543 -10.60 6.92 -28.75
CA ARG A 543 -10.81 6.82 -30.21
C ARG A 543 -12.03 7.59 -30.70
N LYS A 544 -13.13 7.56 -29.93
CA LYS A 544 -14.40 8.18 -30.32
C LYS A 544 -14.34 9.70 -30.30
N PHE A 545 -13.76 10.28 -29.26
CA PHE A 545 -13.74 11.73 -29.07
C PHE A 545 -12.42 12.39 -29.50
N GLY A 546 -11.37 11.60 -29.78
CA GLY A 546 -10.03 12.10 -30.09
C GLY A 546 -9.31 12.67 -28.87
N SER A 547 -9.77 12.30 -27.67
CA SER A 547 -9.24 12.75 -26.39
C SER A 547 -8.19 11.78 -25.86
N ILE A 548 -7.23 12.26 -25.09
CA ILE A 548 -6.48 11.39 -24.18
C ILE A 548 -7.39 11.06 -23.00
N VAL A 549 -7.45 9.80 -22.60
CA VAL A 549 -8.22 9.38 -21.42
C VAL A 549 -7.27 8.93 -20.33
N CYS A 550 -7.39 9.54 -19.15
CA CYS A 550 -6.66 9.18 -17.94
C CYS A 550 -7.61 8.56 -16.90
N ILE A 551 -7.41 7.28 -16.60
CA ILE A 551 -8.08 6.58 -15.51
C ILE A 551 -7.19 6.66 -14.28
N SER A 552 -7.71 7.26 -13.22
CA SER A 552 -6.98 7.39 -11.96
C SER A 552 -7.25 6.27 -10.96
N GLY A 553 -6.25 5.92 -10.16
CA GLY A 553 -6.35 4.90 -9.12
C GLY A 553 -5.04 4.70 -8.35
N ALA A 554 -4.84 3.51 -7.77
CA ALA A 554 -3.52 3.10 -7.24
C ALA A 554 -2.49 2.86 -8.37
N THR A 555 -2.96 2.70 -9.59
CA THR A 555 -2.19 2.82 -10.82
C THR A 555 -3.01 3.65 -11.78
N ASP A 556 -2.41 4.73 -12.28
CA ASP A 556 -3.05 5.58 -13.28
C ASP A 556 -2.77 4.98 -14.67
N PHE A 557 -3.81 4.89 -15.51
CA PHE A 557 -3.72 4.43 -16.89
C PHE A 557 -4.04 5.58 -17.83
N ILE A 558 -3.18 5.84 -18.80
CA ILE A 558 -3.31 6.95 -19.75
C ILE A 558 -3.31 6.37 -21.17
N THR A 559 -4.29 6.72 -21.98
CA THR A 559 -4.41 6.18 -23.35
C THR A 559 -4.93 7.20 -24.34
N ASP A 560 -4.37 7.16 -25.56
CA ASP A 560 -4.92 7.84 -26.75
C ASP A 560 -5.84 6.90 -27.58
N GLY A 561 -6.14 5.72 -27.04
CA GLY A 561 -6.89 4.68 -27.71
C GLY A 561 -6.03 3.68 -28.50
N ASN A 562 -4.74 3.95 -28.69
CA ASN A 562 -3.77 3.05 -29.32
C ASN A 562 -2.64 2.67 -28.36
N ARG A 563 -2.02 3.67 -27.72
CA ARG A 563 -1.00 3.51 -26.69
C ARG A 563 -1.65 3.41 -25.32
N VAL A 564 -1.06 2.64 -24.41
CA VAL A 564 -1.41 2.66 -22.99
C VAL A 564 -0.15 2.90 -22.19
N ILE A 565 -0.21 3.90 -21.31
CA ILE A 565 0.86 4.26 -20.40
C ILE A 565 0.37 4.03 -18.97
N GLU A 566 1.15 3.31 -18.18
CA GLU A 566 0.85 3.05 -16.78
C GLU A 566 1.82 3.80 -15.88
N VAL A 567 1.27 4.49 -14.88
CA VAL A 567 2.00 5.31 -13.92
C VAL A 567 1.70 4.71 -12.53
N CYS A 568 2.56 3.79 -12.09
CA CYS A 568 2.32 2.95 -10.89
C CYS A 568 2.71 3.64 -9.57
N HIS A 569 1.73 4.02 -8.75
CA HIS A 569 2.02 4.70 -7.49
C HIS A 569 0.91 4.46 -6.44
N ASP A 570 1.23 3.77 -5.35
CA ASP A 570 0.34 3.63 -4.20
C ASP A 570 0.83 4.50 -3.04
N VAL A 571 0.12 5.59 -2.75
CA VAL A 571 0.25 6.35 -1.51
C VAL A 571 -1.07 6.19 -0.75
N PRO A 572 -1.21 5.19 0.14
CA PRO A 572 -2.49 4.84 0.77
C PRO A 572 -3.19 5.97 1.51
N MET A 573 -2.45 7.00 1.94
CA MET A 573 -2.97 8.15 2.67
C MET A 573 -3.44 9.29 1.74
N LEU A 574 -3.07 9.27 0.46
CA LEU A 574 -3.45 10.31 -0.51
C LEU A 574 -4.97 10.40 -0.71
N PRO A 575 -5.74 9.29 -0.76
CA PRO A 575 -7.21 9.35 -0.80
C PRO A 575 -7.86 10.01 0.43
N SER A 576 -7.14 10.12 1.55
CA SER A 576 -7.62 10.80 2.77
C SER A 576 -7.50 12.32 2.71
N ILE A 577 -6.98 12.88 1.60
CA ILE A 577 -6.91 14.32 1.34
C ILE A 577 -7.95 14.65 0.27
N THR A 578 -8.81 15.62 0.56
CA THR A 578 -9.79 16.09 -0.42
C THR A 578 -9.13 16.79 -1.61
N ALA A 579 -9.83 16.83 -2.74
CA ALA A 579 -9.41 17.53 -3.96
C ALA A 579 -8.11 17.05 -4.64
N THR A 580 -7.49 15.95 -4.20
CA THR A 580 -6.28 15.39 -4.85
C THR A 580 -6.50 15.08 -6.32
N GLY A 581 -7.60 14.41 -6.65
CA GLY A 581 -7.98 14.12 -8.04
C GLY A 581 -8.27 15.38 -8.87
N CYS A 582 -8.97 16.36 -8.29
CA CYS A 582 -9.28 17.62 -8.98
C CYS A 582 -8.01 18.43 -9.27
N THR A 583 -7.08 18.47 -8.31
CA THR A 583 -5.77 19.11 -8.48
C THR A 583 -4.96 18.46 -9.60
N LEU A 584 -5.01 17.12 -9.71
CA LEU A 584 -4.36 16.42 -10.81
C LEU A 584 -4.93 16.84 -12.18
N SER A 585 -6.25 16.99 -12.32
CA SER A 585 -6.89 17.52 -13.54
C SER A 585 -6.41 18.92 -13.90
N ALA A 586 -6.22 19.78 -12.89
CA ALA A 586 -5.70 21.13 -13.09
C ALA A 586 -4.22 21.13 -13.49
N LEU A 587 -3.39 20.26 -12.90
CA LEU A 587 -2.00 20.09 -13.31
C LEU A 587 -1.91 19.61 -14.77
N MET A 588 -2.70 18.61 -15.15
CA MET A 588 -2.80 18.16 -16.55
C MET A 588 -3.15 19.31 -17.48
N THR A 589 -4.09 20.17 -17.06
CA THR A 589 -4.48 21.36 -17.82
C THR A 589 -3.29 22.29 -18.05
N SER A 590 -2.52 22.61 -17.01
CA SER A 590 -1.33 23.45 -17.15
C SER A 590 -0.27 22.80 -18.04
N PHE A 591 -0.12 21.48 -17.97
CA PHE A 591 0.80 20.75 -18.84
C PHE A 591 0.36 20.76 -20.32
N CYS A 592 -0.95 20.73 -20.61
CA CYS A 592 -1.43 20.87 -21.99
C CYS A 592 -1.05 22.20 -22.64
N ALA A 593 -0.79 23.25 -21.84
CA ALA A 593 -0.34 24.54 -22.36
C ALA A 593 1.15 24.55 -22.77
N VAL A 594 1.94 23.55 -22.38
CA VAL A 594 3.40 23.52 -22.60
C VAL A 594 3.92 22.25 -23.29
N ALA A 595 3.18 21.14 -23.22
CA ALA A 595 3.53 19.90 -23.87
C ALA A 595 3.15 19.93 -25.36
N GLU A 596 3.94 19.23 -26.18
CA GLU A 596 3.66 19.10 -27.62
C GLU A 596 2.67 17.97 -27.89
N ASP A 597 2.81 16.82 -27.20
CA ASP A 597 1.86 15.71 -27.22
C ASP A 597 0.99 15.76 -25.95
N PRO A 598 -0.35 15.82 -26.07
CA PRO A 598 -1.27 15.73 -24.94
C PRO A 598 -1.08 14.50 -24.04
N ILE A 599 -0.59 13.38 -24.57
CA ILE A 599 -0.33 12.21 -23.73
C ILE A 599 0.79 12.49 -22.74
N ASP A 600 1.81 13.25 -23.14
CA ASP A 600 2.92 13.62 -22.26
C ASP A 600 2.44 14.54 -21.15
N ALA A 601 1.47 15.42 -21.45
CA ALA A 601 0.89 16.30 -20.44
C ALA A 601 0.21 15.49 -19.33
N ALA A 602 -0.58 14.48 -19.71
CA ALA A 602 -1.20 13.57 -18.77
C ALA A 602 -0.16 12.79 -17.96
N VAL A 603 0.85 12.22 -18.64
CA VAL A 603 1.90 11.42 -18.00
C VAL A 603 2.73 12.26 -17.04
N ALA A 604 3.16 13.46 -17.45
CA ALA A 604 3.98 14.33 -16.63
C ALA A 604 3.24 14.78 -15.36
N ALA A 605 1.95 15.11 -15.49
CA ALA A 605 1.10 15.44 -14.35
C ALA A 605 0.98 14.26 -13.37
N CYS A 606 0.56 13.08 -13.83
CA CYS A 606 0.39 11.89 -13.00
C CYS A 606 1.70 11.47 -12.32
N ALA A 607 2.78 11.38 -13.09
CA ALA A 607 4.09 10.93 -12.64
C ALA A 607 4.67 11.87 -11.58
N GLY A 608 4.71 13.18 -11.87
CA GLY A 608 5.24 14.16 -10.92
C GLY A 608 4.39 14.28 -9.66
N TRP A 609 3.05 14.33 -9.80
CA TRP A 609 2.13 14.36 -8.65
C TRP A 609 2.36 13.17 -7.73
N SER A 610 2.49 11.98 -8.31
CA SER A 610 2.68 10.74 -7.56
C SER A 610 4.06 10.67 -6.90
N LEU A 611 5.11 11.07 -7.61
CA LEU A 611 6.46 11.17 -7.05
C LEU A 611 6.51 12.14 -5.86
N ALA A 612 5.88 13.31 -5.99
CA ALA A 612 5.79 14.26 -4.90
C ALA A 612 4.97 13.72 -3.72
N ALA A 613 3.88 13.01 -3.97
CA ALA A 613 3.07 12.37 -2.92
C ALA A 613 3.86 11.30 -2.16
N GLN A 614 4.66 10.48 -2.85
CA GLN A 614 5.54 9.50 -2.22
C GLN A 614 6.61 10.18 -1.34
N GLU A 615 7.28 11.20 -1.87
CA GLU A 615 8.31 11.98 -1.15
C GLU A 615 7.77 12.76 0.05
N ALA A 616 6.52 13.22 -0.05
CA ALA A 616 5.81 13.86 1.05
C ALA A 616 5.40 12.83 2.11
N SER A 617 4.96 11.64 1.70
CA SER A 617 4.50 10.58 2.61
C SER A 617 5.57 10.06 3.57
N VAL A 618 6.84 10.12 3.18
CA VAL A 618 7.98 9.74 4.04
C VAL A 618 8.09 10.66 5.27
N ARG A 619 7.67 11.92 5.13
CA ARG A 619 7.78 12.96 6.17
C ARG A 619 6.45 13.26 6.86
N ALA A 620 5.34 12.82 6.29
CA ALA A 620 4.01 13.10 6.82
C ALA A 620 3.68 12.20 8.02
N GLU A 621 3.11 12.81 9.05
CA GLU A 621 2.59 12.13 10.25
C GLU A 621 1.10 11.74 10.09
N GLY A 622 0.40 12.32 9.12
CA GLY A 622 -1.02 12.07 8.86
C GLY A 622 -1.52 12.84 7.62
N PRO A 623 -2.83 12.75 7.30
CA PRO A 623 -3.38 13.35 6.07
C PRO A 623 -3.21 14.89 6.01
N GLY A 624 -3.33 15.57 7.15
CA GLY A 624 -3.15 17.02 7.23
C GLY A 624 -1.71 17.45 6.91
N SER A 625 -0.72 16.80 7.53
CA SER A 625 0.70 17.09 7.26
C SER A 625 1.12 16.61 5.87
N LEU A 626 0.52 15.53 5.34
CA LEU A 626 0.76 15.11 3.96
C LEU A 626 0.29 16.15 2.94
N ALA A 627 -0.87 16.78 3.14
CA ALA A 627 -1.34 17.83 2.25
C ALA A 627 -0.34 19.01 2.17
N VAL A 628 0.22 19.41 3.33
CA VAL A 628 1.23 20.47 3.41
C VAL A 628 2.56 20.02 2.79
N GLU A 629 3.04 18.83 3.16
CA GLU A 629 4.31 18.31 2.64
C GLU A 629 4.28 18.04 1.13
N LEU A 630 3.11 17.71 0.59
CA LEU A 630 2.89 17.57 -0.85
C LEU A 630 3.11 18.92 -1.55
N LEU A 631 2.48 19.99 -1.05
CA LEU A 631 2.69 21.34 -1.57
C LEU A 631 4.16 21.79 -1.43
N ASN A 632 4.83 21.45 -0.32
CA ASN A 632 6.25 21.73 -0.11
C ASN A 632 7.17 20.94 -1.06
N THR A 633 6.70 19.83 -1.60
CA THR A 633 7.49 18.93 -2.45
C THR A 633 7.34 19.26 -3.93
N LEU A 634 6.19 19.75 -4.39
CA LEU A 634 5.96 20.13 -5.79
C LEU A 634 7.04 21.07 -6.40
N PRO A 635 7.56 22.09 -5.68
CA PRO A 635 8.61 22.95 -6.23
C PRO A 635 9.91 22.21 -6.56
N LYS A 636 10.18 21.07 -5.90
CA LYS A 636 11.40 20.27 -6.12
C LYS A 636 11.39 19.56 -7.47
N LEU A 637 10.20 19.22 -7.99
CA LEU A 637 10.04 18.62 -9.32
C LEU A 637 10.54 19.53 -10.45
N ARG A 638 10.63 20.84 -10.22
CA ARG A 638 11.07 21.80 -11.23
C ARG A 638 12.55 21.63 -11.60
N ASP A 639 13.33 21.06 -10.69
CA ASP A 639 14.74 20.74 -10.90
C ASP A 639 14.87 19.37 -11.60
N PRO A 640 15.34 19.32 -12.87
CA PRO A 640 15.50 18.05 -13.57
C PRO A 640 16.63 17.20 -13.00
N ALA A 641 17.54 17.79 -12.21
CA ALA A 641 18.60 17.08 -11.51
C ALA A 641 18.15 16.53 -10.14
N TRP A 642 16.88 16.73 -9.75
CA TRP A 642 16.39 16.23 -8.47
C TRP A 642 16.49 14.69 -8.41
N PRO A 643 17.22 14.10 -7.43
CA PRO A 643 17.50 12.67 -7.42
C PRO A 643 16.27 11.76 -7.41
N ALA A 644 15.12 12.26 -6.94
CA ALA A 644 13.87 11.50 -6.91
C ALA A 644 13.38 11.10 -8.30
N TRP A 645 13.77 11.82 -9.37
CA TRP A 645 13.42 11.45 -10.75
C TRP A 645 13.90 10.05 -11.15
N SER A 646 15.00 9.57 -10.56
CA SER A 646 15.51 8.21 -10.80
C SER A 646 14.56 7.09 -10.34
N ARG A 647 13.62 7.42 -9.44
CA ARG A 647 12.67 6.47 -8.82
C ARG A 647 11.39 6.30 -9.66
N LEU A 648 11.22 7.14 -10.68
CA LEU A 648 10.03 7.13 -11.53
C LEU A 648 10.02 5.87 -12.41
N VAL A 649 8.91 5.14 -12.33
CA VAL A 649 8.63 3.99 -13.20
C VAL A 649 7.33 4.23 -13.93
N ILE A 650 7.44 4.31 -15.25
CA ILE A 650 6.33 4.49 -16.16
C ILE A 650 6.45 3.41 -17.23
N PHE A 651 5.40 2.64 -17.41
CA PHE A 651 5.33 1.57 -18.40
C PHE A 651 4.64 2.09 -19.65
N GLU A 652 5.19 1.77 -20.81
CA GLU A 652 4.53 1.97 -22.09
C GLU A 652 4.22 0.63 -22.72
N HIS A 653 2.93 0.39 -22.92
CA HIS A 653 2.40 -0.78 -23.59
C HIS A 653 2.28 -0.46 -25.08
N ASN A 654 3.27 -0.89 -25.84
CA ASN A 654 3.19 -0.89 -27.30
C ASN A 654 2.46 -2.15 -27.75
N ARG A 655 1.54 -2.00 -28.73
CA ARG A 655 0.72 -3.06 -29.35
C ARG A 655 1.29 -4.48 -29.18
N GLN A 656 0.59 -5.31 -28.39
CA GLN A 656 0.28 -6.67 -28.83
C GLN A 656 -1.20 -6.75 -29.15
#